data_AF-A0A6L9QN12-F1
#
_entry.id   AF-A0A6L9QN12-F1
#
_cell.length_a   1.000
_cell.length_b   1.000
_cell.length_c   1.000
_cell.angle_alpha   90.00
_cell.angle_beta   90.00
_cell.angle_gamma   90.00
#
_symmetry.space_group_name_H-M   'P 1'
#
loop_
_entity.id
_entity.type
_entity.pdbx_description
1 polymer ?
#
loop_
_entity_poly.entity_id
_entity_poly.type
_entity_poly.pdbx_seq_one_letter_code
_entity_poly.pdbx_strand_id
1 'polypeptide(L)'
;MAVPPPSAAYGAWNEALAKEFFSRAHAGTPVIFWVDQDTAEELANKHQLGVPLSEAVRSALDMASRSQVFSRVSAWCEQLHRSEYPPPSLPLLAASVVAASMMASDGSIRMTNFYVPLARYLFGEGHAEKHLILRQSSKQLADLWVGLDHWLDSQEGKFGVSTIKGHTKLTRIGYPISQAVLKTHDRRALSQFFRDAQLTPGESISPGYLERALGIWLRQHPRAFSSTFTDAYAHPDLTEFVNQLVLDCARLWDGVVRDASSGRRAVKLRVRLRMDRRSVRPGWAAEAVDGIDSGTVISSGGEEYKFGRDPGRFYEGLDGLPFQPSQLVSGAVLAGRTSSGAEIAFIYQPSDIVFFRQDPDLGWVSRDNPEAFKQHMVLVRDRAVPEVTSTFREAGVAEPKHTEATFASGWSLFPRISFHEELKFAKAAAREQSPLRTAGVQSFAKPRLVGGLKLRQGLAQNLYLAGGQPDLLVDMQAHSQRLVRLGFGDGRAATVSTGGFPIPLTHEAVSGVGRHHLMVDGFSLSFELVEVLADGEVTGTGTVAFPAGERAESRAGTVRLEDRAIRGALLPKEAEPTPRPLLSFRNSSDRYLISFDGRGIEPGAPELPDLYKRLSLTCDDFYYADVVPPPGWSGWLIEWQRIRITPIAPRRPDREAVLASPDKEEWALAILDARDCSTDPVWQEYVSLAAEVAP
;
A
#
# COMPACT_ATOMS: atom_id res chain seq x y z
N MET A 1 -18.21 -45.10 -36.99
CA MET A 1 -16.85 -45.67 -36.90
C MET A 1 -16.29 -45.24 -35.55
N ALA A 2 -15.76 -46.16 -34.74
CA ALA A 2 -15.21 -45.79 -33.43
C ALA A 2 -13.98 -44.88 -33.62
N VAL A 3 -13.92 -43.76 -32.90
CA VAL A 3 -12.76 -42.86 -32.93
C VAL A 3 -11.60 -43.58 -32.21
N PRO A 4 -10.41 -43.69 -32.83
CA PRO A 4 -9.27 -44.35 -32.20
C PRO A 4 -8.87 -43.60 -30.91
N PRO A 5 -8.37 -44.31 -29.87
CA PRO A 5 -7.92 -43.65 -28.66
C PRO A 5 -6.72 -42.72 -28.94
N PRO A 6 -6.46 -41.73 -28.06
CA PRO A 6 -5.26 -40.90 -28.15
C PRO A 6 -3.99 -41.75 -28.18
N SER A 7 -2.97 -41.29 -28.90
CA SER A 7 -1.64 -41.91 -28.83
C SER A 7 -1.09 -41.79 -27.40
N ALA A 8 -0.22 -42.72 -26.98
CA ALA A 8 0.41 -42.67 -25.66
C ALA A 8 1.13 -41.33 -25.41
N ALA A 9 1.82 -40.81 -26.44
CA ALA A 9 2.47 -39.51 -26.39
C ALA A 9 1.49 -38.35 -26.17
N TYR A 10 0.35 -38.33 -26.88
CA TYR A 10 -0.67 -37.31 -26.71
C TYR A 10 -1.30 -37.36 -25.31
N GLY A 11 -1.59 -38.56 -24.82
CA GLY A 11 -2.10 -38.78 -23.46
C GLY A 11 -1.13 -38.29 -22.39
N ALA A 12 0.16 -38.61 -22.51
CA ALA A 12 1.19 -38.15 -21.58
C ALA A 12 1.33 -36.62 -21.55
N TRP A 13 1.26 -35.96 -22.72
CA TRP A 13 1.21 -34.50 -22.80
C TRP A 13 -0.03 -33.93 -22.12
N ASN A 14 -1.21 -34.55 -22.30
CA ASN A 14 -2.43 -34.10 -21.67
C ASN A 14 -2.33 -34.18 -20.13
N GLU A 15 -1.76 -35.26 -19.60
CA GLU A 15 -1.55 -35.44 -18.16
C GLU A 15 -0.54 -34.45 -17.59
N ALA A 16 0.57 -34.20 -18.30
CA ALA A 16 1.58 -33.23 -17.88
C ALA A 16 0.99 -31.81 -17.81
N LEU A 17 0.24 -31.39 -18.84
CA LEU A 17 -0.43 -30.08 -18.88
C LEU A 17 -1.52 -29.97 -17.81
N ALA A 18 -2.31 -31.04 -17.60
CA ALA A 18 -3.30 -31.11 -16.53
C ALA A 18 -2.65 -30.91 -15.16
N LYS A 19 -1.54 -31.60 -14.87
CA LYS A 19 -0.83 -31.51 -13.60
C LYS A 19 -0.22 -30.13 -13.37
N GLU A 20 0.30 -29.49 -14.40
CA GLU A 20 0.95 -28.18 -14.26
C GLU A 20 -0.06 -27.05 -14.07
N PHE A 21 -1.09 -27.00 -14.92
CA PHE A 21 -1.99 -25.85 -15.00
C PHE A 21 -3.31 -26.04 -14.26
N PHE A 22 -3.77 -27.28 -14.09
CA PHE A 22 -5.12 -27.60 -13.57
C PHE A 22 -5.06 -28.56 -12.39
N SER A 23 -4.22 -28.23 -11.41
CA SER A 23 -4.10 -28.97 -10.15
C SER A 23 -4.85 -28.28 -9.02
N ARG A 24 -5.09 -29.02 -7.92
CA ARG A 24 -5.70 -28.46 -6.70
C ARG A 24 -4.85 -27.36 -6.04
N ALA A 25 -3.57 -27.24 -6.39
CA ALA A 25 -2.72 -26.15 -5.92
C ALA A 25 -3.19 -24.79 -6.46
N HIS A 26 -3.94 -24.77 -7.56
CA HIS A 26 -4.50 -23.57 -8.15
C HIS A 26 -5.94 -23.28 -7.69
N ALA A 27 -6.45 -24.02 -6.69
CA ALA A 27 -7.83 -23.87 -6.24
C ALA A 27 -8.14 -22.41 -5.85
N GLY A 28 -9.23 -21.86 -6.40
CA GLY A 28 -9.66 -20.48 -6.17
C GLY A 28 -8.78 -19.39 -6.82
N THR A 29 -7.71 -19.76 -7.54
CA THR A 29 -6.82 -18.82 -8.22
C THR A 29 -7.07 -18.78 -9.73
N PRO A 30 -6.83 -17.66 -10.41
CA PRO A 30 -6.93 -17.57 -11.87
C PRO A 30 -5.92 -18.46 -12.57
N VAL A 31 -6.38 -19.27 -13.52
CA VAL A 31 -5.49 -20.11 -14.34
C VAL A 31 -5.42 -19.56 -15.76
N ILE A 32 -4.27 -18.95 -16.08
CA ILE A 32 -3.88 -18.60 -17.44
C ILE A 32 -3.09 -19.77 -18.02
N PHE A 33 -3.62 -20.37 -19.08
CA PHE A 33 -3.04 -21.51 -19.78
C PHE A 33 -1.97 -21.08 -20.78
N TRP A 34 -0.90 -20.45 -20.27
CA TRP A 34 0.20 -19.91 -21.07
C TRP A 34 1.25 -20.98 -21.38
N VAL A 35 1.54 -21.18 -22.68
CA VAL A 35 2.57 -22.10 -23.18
C VAL A 35 3.23 -21.48 -24.41
N ASP A 36 4.55 -21.27 -24.38
CA ASP A 36 5.38 -20.96 -25.55
C ASP A 36 6.33 -22.13 -25.88
N GLN A 37 7.25 -21.92 -26.85
CA GLN A 37 8.17 -22.98 -27.29
C GLN A 37 9.09 -23.42 -26.14
N ASP A 38 9.71 -22.47 -25.44
CA ASP A 38 10.60 -22.72 -24.31
C ASP A 38 9.85 -23.45 -23.18
N THR A 39 8.63 -23.00 -22.85
CA THR A 39 7.77 -23.65 -21.84
C THR A 39 7.41 -25.07 -22.22
N ALA A 40 7.11 -25.32 -23.50
CA ALA A 40 6.84 -26.67 -23.97
C ALA A 40 8.10 -27.55 -23.82
N GLU A 41 9.29 -27.06 -24.17
CA GLU A 41 10.54 -27.79 -23.99
C GLU A 41 10.85 -28.06 -22.51
N GLU A 42 10.65 -27.08 -21.63
CA GLU A 42 10.79 -27.23 -20.18
C GLU A 42 9.84 -28.30 -19.62
N LEU A 43 8.56 -28.29 -20.03
CA LEU A 43 7.59 -29.30 -19.61
C LEU A 43 7.94 -30.69 -20.13
N ALA A 44 8.41 -30.79 -21.38
CA ALA A 44 8.89 -32.04 -21.95
C ALA A 44 10.04 -32.63 -21.12
N ASN A 45 11.02 -31.79 -20.75
CA ASN A 45 12.15 -32.20 -19.91
C ASN A 45 11.71 -32.56 -18.48
N LYS A 46 10.91 -31.71 -17.84
CA LYS A 46 10.40 -31.90 -16.46
C LYS A 46 9.59 -33.19 -16.30
N HIS A 47 8.77 -33.53 -17.29
CA HIS A 47 7.90 -34.71 -17.28
C HIS A 47 8.46 -35.88 -18.10
N GLN A 48 9.68 -35.78 -18.64
CA GLN A 48 10.37 -36.81 -19.42
C GLN A 48 9.53 -37.31 -20.62
N LEU A 49 8.93 -36.37 -21.36
CA LEU A 49 8.06 -36.65 -22.48
C LEU A 49 8.90 -37.03 -23.72
N GLY A 50 8.62 -38.19 -24.31
CA GLY A 50 9.45 -38.78 -25.37
C GLY A 50 9.35 -38.13 -26.75
N VAL A 51 8.40 -37.21 -26.97
CA VAL A 51 8.27 -36.45 -28.24
C VAL A 51 7.86 -35.00 -27.97
N PRO A 52 8.22 -34.05 -28.84
CA PRO A 52 7.77 -32.67 -28.76
C PRO A 52 6.23 -32.54 -28.82
N LEU A 53 5.70 -31.47 -28.21
CA LEU A 53 4.26 -31.18 -28.20
C LEU A 53 3.67 -31.09 -29.63
N SER A 54 4.39 -30.47 -30.57
CA SER A 54 3.98 -30.36 -31.97
C SER A 54 3.75 -31.72 -32.63
N GLU A 55 4.64 -32.69 -32.38
CA GLU A 55 4.54 -34.05 -32.90
C GLU A 55 3.39 -34.83 -32.27
N ALA A 56 3.25 -34.74 -30.93
CA ALA A 56 2.13 -35.36 -30.22
C ALA A 56 0.80 -34.86 -30.77
N VAL A 57 0.61 -33.55 -30.89
CA VAL A 57 -0.61 -32.94 -31.43
C VAL A 57 -0.86 -33.34 -32.87
N ARG A 58 0.18 -33.34 -33.72
CA ARG A 58 0.07 -33.77 -35.13
C ARG A 58 -0.48 -35.18 -35.26
N SER A 59 -0.14 -36.10 -34.36
CA SER A 59 -0.67 -37.48 -34.37
C SER A 59 -2.18 -37.56 -34.13
N ALA A 60 -2.77 -36.54 -33.48
CA ALA A 60 -4.19 -36.46 -33.17
C ALA A 60 -5.02 -35.77 -34.27
N LEU A 61 -4.39 -35.17 -35.28
CA LEU A 61 -5.09 -34.43 -36.34
C LEU A 61 -5.62 -35.37 -37.43
N ASP A 62 -6.84 -35.10 -37.89
CA ASP A 62 -7.43 -35.78 -39.05
C ASP A 62 -7.21 -34.96 -40.34
N MET A 63 -5.96 -34.93 -40.81
CA MET A 63 -5.57 -34.15 -41.99
C MET A 63 -6.20 -34.63 -43.31
N ALA A 64 -6.84 -35.80 -43.32
CA ALA A 64 -7.64 -36.27 -44.44
C ALA A 64 -8.94 -35.47 -44.61
N SER A 65 -9.44 -34.87 -43.52
CA SER A 65 -10.59 -33.98 -43.55
C SER A 65 -10.19 -32.54 -43.80
N ARG A 66 -10.85 -31.86 -44.75
CA ARG A 66 -10.58 -30.46 -45.07
C ARG A 66 -11.16 -29.48 -44.05
N SER A 67 -12.26 -29.83 -43.38
CA SER A 67 -13.01 -28.93 -42.50
C SER A 67 -13.26 -29.48 -41.09
N GLN A 68 -12.78 -30.70 -40.79
CA GLN A 68 -12.96 -31.37 -39.50
C GLN A 68 -11.64 -31.91 -38.94
N VAL A 69 -10.56 -31.14 -39.06
CA VAL A 69 -9.20 -31.57 -38.71
C VAL A 69 -9.09 -31.95 -37.22
N PHE A 70 -9.85 -31.28 -36.35
CA PHE A 70 -9.81 -31.49 -34.90
C PHE A 70 -10.88 -32.47 -34.39
N SER A 71 -11.59 -33.15 -35.29
CA SER A 71 -12.74 -34.01 -34.95
C SER A 71 -12.41 -35.14 -33.98
N ARG A 72 -11.21 -35.74 -34.05
CA ARG A 72 -10.78 -36.80 -33.12
C ARG A 72 -10.72 -36.26 -31.69
N VAL A 73 -10.12 -35.09 -31.50
CA VAL A 73 -10.02 -34.42 -30.20
C VAL A 73 -11.40 -34.02 -29.68
N SER A 74 -12.25 -33.47 -30.55
CA SER A 74 -13.65 -33.16 -30.18
C SER A 74 -14.40 -34.41 -29.69
N ALA A 75 -14.27 -35.53 -30.40
CA ALA A 75 -14.92 -36.77 -30.01
C ALA A 75 -14.38 -37.35 -28.69
N TRP A 76 -13.08 -37.22 -28.41
CA TRP A 76 -12.53 -37.60 -27.10
C TRP A 76 -13.10 -36.74 -25.97
N CYS A 77 -13.26 -35.43 -26.19
CA CYS A 77 -13.90 -34.53 -25.22
C CYS A 77 -15.38 -34.88 -24.99
N GLU A 78 -16.11 -35.25 -26.04
CA GLU A 78 -17.51 -35.69 -25.93
C GLU A 78 -17.64 -37.01 -25.15
N GLN A 79 -16.72 -37.95 -25.35
CA GLN A 79 -16.70 -39.22 -24.61
C GLN A 79 -16.41 -39.03 -23.11
N LEU A 80 -15.62 -38.02 -22.76
CA LEU A 80 -15.27 -37.67 -21.38
C LEU A 80 -16.13 -36.52 -20.83
N HIS A 81 -17.26 -36.22 -21.48
CA HIS A 81 -18.15 -35.14 -21.05
C HIS A 81 -18.66 -35.41 -19.63
N ARG A 82 -18.49 -34.43 -18.72
CA ARG A 82 -18.77 -34.51 -17.26
C ARG A 82 -17.78 -35.33 -16.43
N SER A 83 -16.59 -35.60 -16.95
CA SER A 83 -15.49 -36.15 -16.17
C SER A 83 -14.97 -35.15 -15.12
N GLU A 84 -14.52 -35.65 -13.96
CA GLU A 84 -13.75 -34.86 -12.98
C GLU A 84 -12.33 -34.55 -13.47
N TYR A 85 -11.88 -35.21 -14.54
CA TYR A 85 -10.56 -35.01 -15.13
C TYR A 85 -10.57 -33.91 -16.19
N PRO A 86 -9.47 -33.14 -16.34
CA PRO A 86 -9.35 -32.14 -17.40
C PRO A 86 -9.59 -32.72 -18.81
N PRO A 87 -10.20 -31.93 -19.73
CA PRO A 87 -10.58 -32.42 -21.04
C PRO A 87 -9.35 -32.83 -21.87
N PRO A 88 -9.45 -33.84 -22.74
CA PRO A 88 -8.32 -34.32 -23.56
C PRO A 88 -7.90 -33.32 -24.66
N SER A 89 -8.40 -32.09 -24.64
CA SER A 89 -8.04 -31.04 -25.59
C SER A 89 -6.76 -30.30 -25.23
N LEU A 90 -6.22 -30.46 -24.01
CA LEU A 90 -5.13 -29.62 -23.51
C LEU A 90 -3.90 -29.54 -24.43
N PRO A 91 -3.38 -30.63 -25.03
CA PRO A 91 -2.23 -30.53 -25.92
C PRO A 91 -2.50 -29.69 -27.16
N LEU A 92 -3.69 -29.84 -27.76
CA LEU A 92 -4.07 -29.06 -28.94
C LEU A 92 -4.27 -27.58 -28.58
N LEU A 93 -4.89 -27.31 -27.43
CA LEU A 93 -5.05 -25.94 -26.94
C LEU A 93 -3.68 -25.32 -26.63
N ALA A 94 -2.75 -26.05 -25.99
CA ALA A 94 -1.38 -25.58 -25.73
C ALA A 94 -0.64 -25.24 -27.04
N ALA A 95 -0.69 -26.11 -28.06
CA ALA A 95 -0.10 -25.81 -29.36
C ALA A 95 -0.72 -24.56 -30.02
N SER A 96 -2.01 -24.28 -29.79
CA SER A 96 -2.65 -23.06 -30.24
C SER A 96 -2.15 -21.81 -29.51
N VAL A 97 -1.77 -21.92 -28.22
CA VAL A 97 -1.14 -20.83 -27.45
C VAL A 97 0.30 -20.60 -27.91
N VAL A 98 1.07 -21.66 -28.18
CA VAL A 98 2.42 -21.54 -28.76
C VAL A 98 2.36 -20.79 -30.09
N ALA A 99 1.40 -21.13 -30.95
CA ALA A 99 1.20 -20.41 -32.21
C ALA A 99 0.85 -18.93 -32.00
N ALA A 100 0.05 -18.60 -30.98
CA ALA A 100 -0.28 -17.23 -30.64
C ALA A 100 0.91 -16.46 -30.07
N SER A 101 1.78 -17.09 -29.27
CA SER A 101 2.97 -16.44 -28.72
C SER A 101 4.01 -16.12 -29.81
N MET A 102 4.15 -16.98 -30.82
CA MET A 102 5.00 -16.72 -32.00
C MET A 102 4.57 -15.45 -32.78
N MET A 103 3.26 -15.19 -32.89
CA MET A 103 2.76 -13.98 -33.57
C MET A 103 3.21 -12.68 -32.90
N ALA A 104 3.35 -12.70 -31.58
CA ALA A 104 3.75 -11.53 -30.81
C ALA A 104 5.25 -11.25 -30.91
N SER A 105 6.07 -12.28 -31.12
CA SER A 105 7.53 -12.15 -31.24
C SER A 105 7.99 -11.56 -32.58
N ASP A 106 7.24 -11.81 -33.66
CA ASP A 106 7.61 -11.40 -35.03
C ASP A 106 7.21 -9.95 -35.38
N GLY A 107 6.67 -9.17 -34.43
CA GLY A 107 6.25 -7.77 -34.63
C GLY A 107 5.14 -7.55 -35.67
N SER A 108 4.65 -8.63 -36.30
CA SER A 108 3.57 -8.62 -37.29
C SER A 108 2.33 -9.27 -36.72
N ILE A 109 1.70 -8.60 -35.75
CA ILE A 109 0.39 -9.02 -35.22
C ILE A 109 -0.69 -8.65 -36.26
N ARG A 110 -0.65 -9.26 -37.45
CA ARG A 110 -1.82 -9.28 -38.34
C ARG A 110 -2.74 -10.38 -37.83
N MET A 111 -3.81 -9.95 -37.17
CA MET A 111 -4.90 -10.77 -36.62
C MET A 111 -5.44 -11.83 -37.59
N THR A 112 -5.26 -11.63 -38.91
CA THR A 112 -5.73 -12.54 -39.95
C THR A 112 -4.83 -13.75 -40.20
N ASN A 113 -3.64 -13.86 -39.58
CA ASN A 113 -2.63 -14.87 -39.93
C ASN A 113 -2.36 -15.97 -38.89
N PHE A 114 -3.15 -16.09 -37.81
CA PHE A 114 -2.93 -17.06 -36.70
C PHE A 114 -2.64 -18.51 -37.15
N TYR A 115 -3.31 -18.98 -38.18
CA TYR A 115 -3.16 -20.37 -38.63
C TYR A 115 -1.82 -20.64 -39.34
N VAL A 116 -1.08 -19.61 -39.78
CA VAL A 116 0.24 -19.79 -40.39
C VAL A 116 1.28 -20.16 -39.33
N PRO A 117 1.45 -19.43 -38.21
CA PRO A 117 2.27 -19.87 -37.08
C PRO A 117 1.88 -21.24 -36.55
N LEU A 118 0.57 -21.55 -36.46
CA LEU A 118 0.12 -22.87 -36.04
C LEU A 118 0.56 -23.98 -37.02
N ALA A 119 0.45 -23.75 -38.32
CA ALA A 119 0.92 -24.69 -39.33
C ALA A 119 2.45 -24.87 -39.26
N ARG A 120 3.20 -23.78 -39.10
CA ARG A 120 4.66 -23.80 -38.94
C ARG A 120 5.08 -24.58 -37.70
N TYR A 121 4.42 -24.35 -36.56
CA TYR A 121 4.73 -25.05 -35.32
C TYR A 121 4.46 -26.56 -35.43
N LEU A 122 3.32 -26.94 -36.03
CA LEU A 122 2.91 -28.35 -36.11
C LEU A 122 3.64 -29.15 -37.21
N PHE A 123 4.03 -28.50 -38.31
CA PHE A 123 4.53 -29.18 -39.50
C PHE A 123 5.90 -28.69 -39.99
N GLY A 124 6.48 -27.66 -39.37
CA GLY A 124 7.71 -27.00 -39.80
C GLY A 124 7.49 -25.91 -40.87
N GLU A 125 8.53 -25.10 -41.10
CA GLU A 125 8.50 -23.94 -42.02
C GLU A 125 8.09 -24.27 -43.46
N GLY A 126 8.46 -25.46 -43.95
CA GLY A 126 8.16 -25.90 -45.32
C GLY A 126 6.71 -26.28 -45.59
N HIS A 127 5.82 -26.18 -44.60
CA HIS A 127 4.42 -26.64 -44.68
C HIS A 127 3.40 -25.56 -44.30
N ALA A 128 3.77 -24.29 -44.46
CA ALA A 128 2.90 -23.17 -44.11
C ALA A 128 1.55 -23.23 -44.84
N GLU A 129 1.46 -23.80 -46.05
CA GLU A 129 0.23 -23.95 -46.85
C GLU A 129 -0.90 -24.70 -46.12
N LYS A 130 -0.56 -25.57 -45.15
CA LYS A 130 -1.54 -26.30 -44.33
C LYS A 130 -2.41 -25.38 -43.47
N HIS A 131 -2.04 -24.11 -43.30
CA HIS A 131 -2.84 -23.12 -42.60
C HIS A 131 -4.26 -22.97 -43.16
N LEU A 132 -4.47 -23.15 -44.46
CA LEU A 132 -5.79 -23.05 -45.10
C LEU A 132 -6.75 -24.12 -44.58
N ILE A 133 -6.23 -25.35 -44.41
CA ILE A 133 -7.00 -26.50 -43.91
C ILE A 133 -7.31 -26.32 -42.42
N LEU A 134 -6.32 -25.89 -41.63
CA LEU A 134 -6.52 -25.59 -40.20
C LEU A 134 -7.55 -24.47 -39.99
N ARG A 135 -7.51 -23.43 -40.82
CA ARG A 135 -8.44 -22.29 -40.75
C ARG A 135 -9.90 -22.71 -41.00
N GLN A 136 -10.14 -23.69 -41.87
CA GLN A 136 -11.49 -24.22 -42.11
C GLN A 136 -12.08 -24.91 -40.87
N SER A 137 -11.21 -25.43 -39.99
CA SER A 137 -11.59 -26.08 -38.72
C SER A 137 -11.59 -25.12 -37.52
N SER A 138 -11.50 -23.80 -37.78
CA SER A 138 -11.42 -22.75 -36.75
C SER A 138 -12.54 -22.78 -35.71
N LYS A 139 -13.76 -23.14 -36.12
CA LYS A 139 -14.89 -23.30 -35.21
C LYS A 139 -14.65 -24.43 -34.20
N GLN A 140 -14.16 -25.59 -34.65
CA GLN A 140 -13.89 -26.72 -33.75
C GLN A 140 -12.85 -26.35 -32.69
N LEU A 141 -11.80 -25.62 -33.08
CA LEU A 141 -10.79 -25.17 -32.12
C LEU A 141 -11.38 -24.20 -31.08
N ALA A 142 -12.26 -23.29 -31.50
CA ALA A 142 -12.96 -22.39 -30.58
C ALA A 142 -13.91 -23.15 -29.64
N ASP A 143 -14.65 -24.14 -30.15
CA ASP A 143 -15.55 -24.98 -29.35
C ASP A 143 -14.77 -25.79 -28.29
N LEU A 144 -13.53 -26.22 -28.59
CA LEU A 144 -12.66 -26.88 -27.60
C LEU A 144 -12.20 -25.93 -26.48
N TRP A 145 -11.95 -24.66 -26.77
CA TRP A 145 -11.66 -23.63 -25.75
C TRP A 145 -12.88 -23.38 -24.85
N VAL A 146 -14.06 -23.25 -25.45
CA VAL A 146 -15.33 -23.13 -24.70
C VAL A 146 -15.57 -24.38 -23.84
N GLY A 147 -15.22 -25.55 -24.35
CA GLY A 147 -15.28 -26.80 -23.58
C GLY A 147 -14.38 -26.79 -22.35
N LEU A 148 -13.17 -26.23 -22.44
CA LEU A 148 -12.27 -26.09 -21.29
C LEU A 148 -12.80 -25.07 -20.27
N ASP A 149 -13.35 -23.94 -20.74
CA ASP A 149 -13.97 -22.91 -19.91
C ASP A 149 -15.16 -23.47 -19.11
N HIS A 150 -16.11 -24.12 -19.79
CA HIS A 150 -17.23 -24.79 -19.13
C HIS A 150 -16.80 -25.91 -18.17
N TRP A 151 -15.73 -26.65 -18.51
CA TRP A 151 -15.20 -27.64 -17.60
C TRP A 151 -14.70 -26.97 -16.31
N LEU A 152 -13.87 -25.92 -16.38
CA LEU A 152 -13.39 -25.19 -15.21
C LEU A 152 -14.53 -24.65 -14.33
N ASP A 153 -15.55 -24.07 -14.96
CA ASP A 153 -16.74 -23.56 -14.26
C ASP A 153 -17.48 -24.70 -13.53
N SER A 154 -17.61 -25.88 -14.16
CA SER A 154 -18.24 -27.05 -13.55
C SER A 154 -17.48 -27.64 -12.36
N GLN A 155 -16.20 -27.30 -12.20
CA GLN A 155 -15.37 -27.77 -11.08
C GLN A 155 -15.43 -26.86 -9.86
N GLU A 156 -16.22 -25.78 -9.88
CA GLU A 156 -16.40 -24.84 -8.76
C GLU A 156 -15.07 -24.30 -8.23
N GLY A 157 -14.13 -24.00 -9.13
CA GLY A 157 -12.83 -23.43 -8.79
C GLY A 157 -11.80 -24.40 -8.19
N LYS A 158 -12.10 -25.70 -8.06
CA LYS A 158 -11.20 -26.73 -7.50
C LYS A 158 -9.86 -26.86 -8.22
N PHE A 159 -9.83 -26.56 -9.51
CA PHE A 159 -8.64 -26.65 -10.37
C PHE A 159 -8.23 -25.29 -10.93
N GLY A 160 -8.73 -24.21 -10.31
CA GLY A 160 -8.56 -22.84 -10.78
C GLY A 160 -9.83 -22.23 -11.35
N VAL A 161 -9.82 -20.90 -11.46
CA VAL A 161 -10.88 -20.09 -12.05
C VAL A 161 -10.50 -19.75 -13.48
N SER A 162 -11.43 -19.93 -14.42
CA SER A 162 -11.17 -19.70 -15.84
C SER A 162 -10.86 -18.23 -16.14
N THR A 163 -9.73 -18.00 -16.82
CA THR A 163 -9.41 -16.73 -17.47
C THR A 163 -9.66 -16.76 -18.98
N ILE A 164 -10.30 -17.83 -19.48
CA ILE A 164 -10.59 -18.01 -20.90
C ILE A 164 -11.76 -17.09 -21.22
N LYS A 165 -11.55 -16.10 -22.10
CA LYS A 165 -12.60 -15.18 -22.52
C LYS A 165 -12.65 -15.08 -24.04
N GLY A 166 -13.86 -15.17 -24.56
CA GLY A 166 -14.14 -14.90 -25.96
C GLY A 166 -13.99 -13.41 -26.25
N HIS A 167 -13.45 -13.08 -27.41
CA HIS A 167 -13.40 -11.71 -27.90
C HIS A 167 -14.62 -11.45 -28.79
N THR A 168 -15.31 -10.31 -28.61
CA THR A 168 -16.52 -9.93 -29.36
C THR A 168 -16.34 -10.01 -30.89
N LYS A 169 -15.21 -9.49 -31.38
CA LYS A 169 -14.80 -9.55 -32.80
C LYS A 169 -13.96 -10.77 -33.19
N LEU A 170 -13.17 -11.35 -32.28
CA LEU A 170 -12.19 -12.42 -32.57
C LEU A 170 -12.61 -13.77 -32.00
N THR A 171 -13.88 -14.13 -32.13
CA THR A 171 -14.47 -15.32 -31.50
C THR A 171 -13.77 -16.65 -31.82
N ARG A 172 -12.97 -16.72 -32.89
CA ARG A 172 -12.27 -17.95 -33.33
C ARG A 172 -10.80 -18.05 -32.92
N ILE A 173 -10.14 -16.94 -32.61
CA ILE A 173 -8.70 -16.89 -32.30
C ILE A 173 -8.37 -16.06 -31.05
N GLY A 174 -9.37 -15.36 -30.48
CA GLY A 174 -9.20 -14.55 -29.28
C GLY A 174 -8.84 -15.38 -28.04
N TYR A 175 -9.29 -16.64 -27.98
CA TYR A 175 -8.95 -17.54 -26.87
C TYR A 175 -7.44 -17.82 -26.78
N PRO A 176 -6.74 -18.38 -27.79
CA PRO A 176 -5.30 -18.61 -27.67
C PRO A 176 -4.52 -17.30 -27.49
N ILE A 177 -4.97 -16.20 -28.09
CA ILE A 177 -4.36 -14.88 -27.89
C ILE A 177 -4.49 -14.45 -26.42
N SER A 178 -5.65 -14.63 -25.76
CA SER A 178 -5.86 -14.26 -24.34
C SER A 178 -4.87 -14.96 -23.42
N GLN A 179 -4.49 -16.18 -23.79
CA GLN A 179 -3.59 -17.00 -23.00
C GLN A 179 -2.12 -16.77 -23.36
N ALA A 180 -1.81 -16.10 -24.47
CA ALA A 180 -0.44 -15.83 -24.93
C ALA A 180 0.06 -14.41 -24.58
N VAL A 181 -0.85 -13.45 -24.41
CA VAL A 181 -0.50 -12.03 -24.16
C VAL A 181 0.20 -11.82 -22.82
N LEU A 182 -0.20 -12.55 -21.77
CA LEU A 182 0.40 -12.44 -20.44
C LEU A 182 1.34 -13.60 -20.16
N LYS A 183 2.65 -13.33 -20.09
CA LYS A 183 3.64 -14.32 -19.65
C LYS A 183 3.64 -14.48 -18.14
N THR A 184 4.28 -15.53 -17.64
CA THR A 184 4.48 -15.74 -16.19
C THR A 184 5.15 -14.55 -15.50
N HIS A 185 6.15 -13.94 -16.15
CA HIS A 185 6.79 -12.72 -15.66
C HIS A 185 5.81 -11.54 -15.57
N ASP A 186 5.01 -11.33 -16.62
CA ASP A 186 4.02 -10.25 -16.69
C ASP A 186 2.98 -10.37 -15.58
N ARG A 187 2.51 -11.58 -15.29
CA ARG A 187 1.57 -11.85 -14.20
C ARG A 187 2.14 -11.46 -12.83
N ARG A 188 3.42 -11.71 -12.61
CA ARG A 188 4.09 -11.31 -11.36
C ARG A 188 4.24 -9.79 -11.32
N ALA A 189 4.61 -9.15 -12.42
CA ALA A 189 4.67 -7.70 -12.54
C ALA A 189 3.30 -7.03 -12.33
N LEU A 190 2.21 -7.63 -12.82
CA LEU A 190 0.84 -7.16 -12.60
C LEU A 190 0.50 -7.06 -11.10
N SER A 191 0.96 -8.01 -10.28
CA SER A 191 0.73 -7.95 -8.83
C SER A 191 1.39 -6.72 -8.18
N GLN A 192 2.57 -6.31 -8.67
CA GLN A 192 3.21 -5.07 -8.25
C GLN A 192 2.43 -3.85 -8.74
N PHE A 193 2.00 -3.86 -10.01
CA PHE A 193 1.15 -2.81 -10.57
C PHE A 193 -0.15 -2.63 -9.76
N PHE A 194 -0.84 -3.71 -9.38
CA PHE A 194 -2.08 -3.62 -8.60
C PHE A 194 -1.86 -3.01 -7.22
N ARG A 195 -0.76 -3.39 -6.55
CA ARG A 195 -0.35 -2.77 -5.28
C ARG A 195 -0.03 -1.29 -5.46
N ASP A 196 0.73 -0.93 -6.49
CA ASP A 196 1.06 0.46 -6.76
C ASP A 196 -0.21 1.26 -7.11
N ALA A 197 -1.14 0.69 -7.88
CA ALA A 197 -2.44 1.30 -8.16
C ALA A 197 -3.39 1.37 -6.95
N GLN A 198 -2.94 0.95 -5.76
CA GLN A 198 -3.69 0.94 -4.50
C GLN A 198 -5.00 0.16 -4.58
N LEU A 199 -5.00 -0.94 -5.33
CA LEU A 199 -6.13 -1.85 -5.42
C LEU A 199 -6.17 -2.75 -4.20
N THR A 200 -7.37 -3.10 -3.75
CA THR A 200 -7.58 -4.14 -2.73
C THR A 200 -8.30 -5.33 -3.33
N PRO A 201 -7.99 -6.57 -2.92
CA PRO A 201 -8.70 -7.77 -3.38
C PRO A 201 -10.22 -7.63 -3.23
N GLY A 202 -10.96 -8.02 -4.26
CA GLY A 202 -12.43 -7.96 -4.26
C GLY A 202 -13.02 -6.55 -4.41
N GLU A 203 -12.20 -5.51 -4.58
CA GLU A 203 -12.67 -4.16 -4.84
C GLU A 203 -13.34 -4.05 -6.23
N SER A 204 -14.40 -3.24 -6.32
CA SER A 204 -14.97 -2.83 -7.59
C SER A 204 -14.03 -1.84 -8.30
N ILE A 205 -13.49 -2.25 -9.45
CA ILE A 205 -12.51 -1.46 -10.22
C ILE A 205 -13.16 -0.91 -11.49
N SER A 206 -13.02 0.40 -11.70
CA SER A 206 -13.45 1.06 -12.94
C SER A 206 -12.49 0.69 -14.10
N PRO A 207 -12.99 0.16 -15.25
CA PRO A 207 -12.14 -0.20 -16.39
C PRO A 207 -11.29 0.98 -16.90
N GLY A 208 -11.92 2.16 -17.04
CA GLY A 208 -11.22 3.36 -17.53
C GLY A 208 -10.21 3.94 -16.54
N TYR A 209 -10.34 3.66 -15.24
CA TYR A 209 -9.28 3.97 -14.27
C TYR A 209 -8.08 3.05 -14.47
N LEU A 210 -8.32 1.74 -14.56
CA LEU A 210 -7.26 0.74 -14.65
C LEU A 210 -6.44 0.88 -15.95
N GLU A 211 -7.11 1.17 -17.07
CA GLU A 211 -6.45 1.47 -18.34
C GLU A 211 -5.50 2.69 -18.23
N ARG A 212 -5.99 3.80 -17.68
CA ARG A 212 -5.14 4.99 -17.45
C ARG A 212 -3.98 4.67 -16.51
N ALA A 213 -4.24 3.89 -15.46
CA ALA A 213 -3.24 3.49 -14.48
C ALA A 213 -2.14 2.64 -15.08
N LEU A 214 -2.51 1.63 -15.86
CA LEU A 214 -1.58 0.75 -16.56
C LEU A 214 -0.73 1.55 -17.56
N GLY A 215 -1.34 2.44 -18.34
CA GLY A 215 -0.61 3.28 -19.30
C GLY A 215 0.43 4.21 -18.65
N ILE A 216 0.14 4.76 -17.47
CA ILE A 216 1.11 5.56 -16.69
C ILE A 216 2.21 4.65 -16.11
N TRP A 217 1.82 3.54 -15.50
CA TRP A 217 2.76 2.61 -14.86
C TRP A 217 3.75 2.03 -15.86
N LEU A 218 3.29 1.68 -17.08
CA LEU A 218 4.13 1.24 -18.19
C LEU A 218 5.21 2.27 -18.59
N ARG A 219 4.87 3.57 -18.56
CA ARG A 219 5.85 4.64 -18.84
C ARG A 219 6.88 4.78 -17.73
N GLN A 220 6.50 4.52 -16.48
CA GLN A 220 7.41 4.54 -15.32
C GLN A 220 8.29 3.30 -15.25
N HIS A 221 7.78 2.15 -15.72
CA HIS A 221 8.44 0.85 -15.67
C HIS A 221 8.53 0.22 -17.07
N PRO A 222 9.26 0.82 -18.02
CA PRO A 222 9.26 0.41 -19.43
C PRO A 222 9.81 -1.00 -19.67
N ARG A 223 10.43 -1.63 -18.66
CA ARG A 223 11.01 -2.98 -18.72
C ARG A 223 10.33 -3.99 -17.78
N ALA A 224 9.27 -3.61 -17.10
CA ALA A 224 8.62 -4.50 -16.13
C ALA A 224 7.68 -5.52 -16.78
N PHE A 225 7.28 -5.30 -18.03
CA PHE A 225 6.52 -6.26 -18.82
C PHE A 225 7.33 -6.71 -20.03
N SER A 226 6.96 -7.88 -20.55
CA SER A 226 7.49 -8.43 -21.79
C SER A 226 7.12 -7.55 -22.99
N SER A 227 7.96 -7.57 -24.02
CA SER A 227 7.68 -6.88 -25.29
C SER A 227 6.35 -7.32 -25.89
N THR A 228 6.04 -8.62 -25.78
CA THR A 228 4.74 -9.20 -26.18
C THR A 228 3.55 -8.47 -25.56
N PHE A 229 3.58 -8.23 -24.25
CA PHE A 229 2.51 -7.53 -23.55
C PHE A 229 2.46 -6.06 -23.97
N THR A 230 3.61 -5.37 -24.03
CA THR A 230 3.66 -3.95 -24.38
C THR A 230 3.20 -3.69 -25.82
N ASP A 231 3.55 -4.56 -26.75
CA ASP A 231 3.15 -4.46 -28.16
C ASP A 231 1.65 -4.74 -28.33
N ALA A 232 1.12 -5.75 -27.62
CA ALA A 232 -0.32 -6.02 -27.60
C ALA A 232 -1.13 -4.87 -26.99
N TYR A 233 -0.62 -4.25 -25.92
CA TYR A 233 -1.25 -3.08 -25.30
C TYR A 233 -1.26 -1.86 -26.24
N ALA A 234 -0.20 -1.65 -27.02
CA ALA A 234 -0.08 -0.54 -27.97
C ALA A 234 -0.90 -0.75 -29.26
N HIS A 235 -1.32 -1.98 -29.57
CA HIS A 235 -2.00 -2.30 -30.83
C HIS A 235 -3.51 -1.98 -30.77
N PRO A 236 -4.05 -1.11 -31.66
CA PRO A 236 -5.43 -0.60 -31.58
C PRO A 236 -6.52 -1.68 -31.48
N ASP A 237 -6.35 -2.80 -32.18
CA ASP A 237 -7.33 -3.90 -32.16
C ASP A 237 -7.21 -4.83 -30.93
N LEU A 238 -6.14 -4.74 -30.16
CA LEU A 238 -5.88 -5.59 -28.99
C LEU A 238 -5.97 -4.82 -27.66
N THR A 239 -5.78 -3.51 -27.65
CA THR A 239 -5.76 -2.71 -26.42
C THR A 239 -6.98 -2.93 -25.53
N GLU A 240 -8.19 -2.91 -26.09
CA GLU A 240 -9.45 -3.15 -25.34
C GLU A 240 -9.44 -4.52 -24.66
N PHE A 241 -8.95 -5.53 -25.36
CA PHE A 241 -8.84 -6.88 -24.87
C PHE A 241 -7.76 -7.04 -23.80
N VAL A 242 -6.59 -6.43 -23.98
CA VAL A 242 -5.53 -6.41 -22.96
C VAL A 242 -6.04 -5.73 -21.69
N ASN A 243 -6.72 -4.60 -21.81
CA ASN A 243 -7.33 -3.90 -20.67
C ASN A 243 -8.34 -4.76 -19.93
N GLN A 244 -9.19 -5.47 -20.65
CA GLN A 244 -10.16 -6.39 -20.04
C GLN A 244 -9.46 -7.56 -19.32
N LEU A 245 -8.42 -8.12 -19.91
CA LEU A 245 -7.62 -9.19 -19.30
C LEU A 245 -6.94 -8.71 -18.01
N VAL A 246 -6.33 -7.51 -18.01
CA VAL A 246 -5.72 -6.92 -16.81
C VAL A 246 -6.77 -6.65 -15.73
N LEU A 247 -7.97 -6.19 -16.11
CA LEU A 247 -9.08 -5.98 -15.18
C LEU A 247 -9.53 -7.28 -14.51
N ASP A 248 -9.63 -8.37 -15.28
CA ASP A 248 -10.02 -9.66 -14.73
C ASP A 248 -8.91 -10.24 -13.83
N CYS A 249 -7.63 -10.06 -14.19
CA CYS A 249 -6.52 -10.36 -13.28
C CYS A 249 -6.59 -9.55 -11.98
N ALA A 250 -6.96 -8.27 -12.04
CA ALA A 250 -7.07 -7.42 -10.85
C ALA A 250 -8.23 -7.87 -9.94
N ARG A 251 -9.38 -8.23 -10.52
CA ARG A 251 -10.56 -8.73 -9.79
C ARG A 251 -10.27 -10.01 -9.01
N LEU A 252 -9.44 -10.87 -9.58
CA LEU A 252 -9.10 -12.17 -9.00
C LEU A 252 -7.76 -12.15 -8.26
N TRP A 253 -7.16 -10.97 -8.08
CA TRP A 253 -5.89 -10.83 -7.37
C TRP A 253 -6.08 -11.14 -5.88
N ASP A 254 -5.24 -12.02 -5.35
CA ASP A 254 -5.21 -12.48 -3.96
C ASP A 254 -4.62 -11.44 -2.98
N GLY A 255 -4.24 -10.25 -3.46
CA GLY A 255 -3.60 -9.19 -2.66
C GLY A 255 -2.13 -9.43 -2.39
N VAL A 256 -1.59 -10.56 -2.86
CA VAL A 256 -0.21 -10.93 -2.66
C VAL A 256 0.61 -10.41 -3.82
N VAL A 257 1.59 -9.57 -3.52
CA VAL A 257 2.59 -9.21 -4.53
C VAL A 257 3.60 -10.31 -4.65
N ARG A 258 4.03 -10.59 -5.88
CA ARG A 258 4.98 -11.64 -6.21
C ARG A 258 6.19 -11.02 -6.88
N ASP A 259 7.36 -11.53 -6.52
CA ASP A 259 8.61 -11.12 -7.15
C ASP A 259 8.61 -11.50 -8.63
N ALA A 260 8.95 -10.56 -9.51
CA ALA A 260 8.88 -10.78 -10.95
C ALA A 260 9.85 -11.86 -11.44
N SER A 261 10.99 -12.02 -10.75
CA SER A 261 12.04 -12.98 -11.11
C SER A 261 11.77 -14.38 -10.56
N SER A 262 11.53 -14.49 -9.24
CA SER A 262 11.39 -15.78 -8.53
C SER A 262 9.94 -16.24 -8.36
N GLY A 263 8.95 -15.37 -8.48
CA GLY A 263 7.53 -15.68 -8.21
C GLY A 263 7.18 -15.86 -6.74
N ARG A 264 8.16 -15.72 -5.83
CA ARG A 264 7.97 -15.76 -4.37
C ARG A 264 7.04 -14.65 -3.92
N ARG A 265 6.33 -14.84 -2.80
CA ARG A 265 5.57 -13.74 -2.18
C ARG A 265 6.55 -12.63 -1.81
N ALA A 266 6.28 -11.42 -2.27
CA ALA A 266 7.14 -10.26 -2.14
C ALA A 266 6.55 -9.24 -1.16
N VAL A 267 7.22 -9.10 -0.03
CA VAL A 267 6.95 -8.05 0.95
C VAL A 267 7.80 -6.84 0.60
N LYS A 268 7.20 -5.66 0.55
CA LYS A 268 7.91 -4.42 0.22
C LYS A 268 8.74 -3.96 1.42
N LEU A 269 10.05 -3.82 1.23
CA LEU A 269 10.93 -3.17 2.17
C LEU A 269 10.83 -1.65 2.04
N ARG A 270 10.81 -1.00 3.19
CA ARG A 270 10.84 0.45 3.39
C ARG A 270 12.12 0.80 4.12
N VAL A 271 12.64 1.99 3.83
CA VAL A 271 13.76 2.56 4.58
C VAL A 271 13.17 3.30 5.78
N ARG A 272 13.67 2.98 6.97
CA ARG A 272 13.39 3.68 8.21
C ARG A 272 14.57 4.59 8.54
N LEU A 273 14.30 5.82 8.94
CA LEU A 273 15.28 6.75 9.48
C LEU A 273 14.89 7.09 10.91
N ARG A 274 15.69 6.61 11.87
CA ARG A 274 15.56 6.97 13.28
C ARG A 274 16.47 8.16 13.55
N MET A 275 15.86 9.26 13.94
CA MET A 275 16.59 10.46 14.34
C MET A 275 17.06 10.29 15.79
N ASP A 276 18.37 10.30 15.99
CA ASP A 276 19.02 10.45 17.29
C ASP A 276 19.66 11.85 17.36
N ARG A 277 19.99 12.35 18.56
CA ARG A 277 20.46 13.73 18.81
C ARG A 277 21.58 14.22 17.90
N ARG A 278 22.44 13.31 17.44
CA ARG A 278 23.63 13.63 16.63
C ARG A 278 23.77 12.76 15.38
N SER A 279 22.84 11.83 15.14
CA SER A 279 22.97 10.88 14.03
C SER A 279 21.60 10.44 13.49
N VAL A 280 21.55 10.20 12.20
CA VAL A 280 20.41 9.53 11.56
C VAL A 280 20.79 8.08 11.40
N ARG A 281 20.06 7.18 12.05
CA ARG A 281 20.28 5.73 11.92
C ARG A 281 19.30 5.16 10.89
N PRO A 282 19.79 4.69 9.73
CA PRO A 282 18.94 4.00 8.78
C PRO A 282 18.66 2.56 9.25
N GLY A 283 17.55 2.01 8.79
CA GLY A 283 17.16 0.62 9.02
C GLY A 283 16.09 0.19 8.04
N TRP A 284 15.71 -1.08 8.13
CA TRP A 284 14.63 -1.65 7.33
C TRP A 284 13.32 -1.66 8.11
N ALA A 285 12.22 -1.52 7.39
CA ALA A 285 10.87 -1.74 7.87
C ALA A 285 10.06 -2.40 6.75
N ALA A 286 9.01 -3.15 7.08
CA ALA A 286 8.08 -3.66 6.10
C ALA A 286 6.67 -3.70 6.67
N GLU A 287 5.69 -3.28 5.88
CA GLU A 287 4.28 -3.32 6.28
C GLU A 287 3.83 -4.79 6.41
N ALA A 288 3.09 -5.07 7.48
CA ALA A 288 2.53 -6.39 7.73
C ALA A 288 1.55 -6.75 6.60
N VAL A 289 1.63 -8.00 6.13
CA VAL A 289 0.83 -8.51 5.02
C VAL A 289 -0.03 -9.65 5.53
N ASP A 290 -1.31 -9.66 5.17
CA ASP A 290 -2.21 -10.71 5.62
C ASP A 290 -1.75 -12.11 5.16
N GLY A 291 -1.96 -13.09 6.05
CA GLY A 291 -1.49 -14.46 5.86
C GLY A 291 0.03 -14.64 6.01
N ILE A 292 0.72 -13.71 6.68
CA ILE A 292 2.12 -13.86 7.13
C ILE A 292 2.19 -13.28 8.56
N ASP A 293 2.21 -14.15 9.57
CA ASP A 293 2.27 -13.69 10.96
C ASP A 293 3.71 -13.60 11.49
N SER A 294 4.60 -14.49 11.05
CA SER A 294 6.00 -14.49 11.48
C SER A 294 6.86 -15.33 10.56
N GLY A 295 8.18 -15.21 10.71
CA GLY A 295 9.13 -16.00 9.96
C GLY A 295 10.57 -15.59 10.20
N THR A 296 11.42 -16.00 9.27
CA THR A 296 12.83 -15.61 9.23
C THR A 296 13.19 -14.97 7.90
N VAL A 297 14.18 -14.09 7.94
CA VAL A 297 14.75 -13.40 6.78
C VAL A 297 16.27 -13.47 6.88
N ILE A 298 16.91 -13.76 5.75
CA ILE A 298 18.34 -13.90 5.63
C ILE A 298 18.91 -12.55 5.15
N SER A 299 19.83 -11.98 5.91
CA SER A 299 20.51 -10.75 5.55
C SER A 299 21.43 -10.95 4.34
N SER A 300 21.90 -9.87 3.74
CA SER A 300 22.89 -9.95 2.67
C SER A 300 24.22 -10.59 3.12
N GLY A 301 24.49 -10.63 4.43
CA GLY A 301 25.65 -11.31 5.03
C GLY A 301 25.42 -12.80 5.33
N GLY A 302 24.22 -13.33 5.09
CA GLY A 302 23.85 -14.72 5.36
C GLY A 302 23.34 -14.99 6.78
N GLU A 303 23.24 -13.97 7.62
CA GLU A 303 22.70 -14.10 8.99
C GLU A 303 21.18 -14.14 8.98
N GLU A 304 20.60 -14.97 9.85
CA GLU A 304 19.15 -15.16 9.95
C GLU A 304 18.55 -14.29 11.05
N TYR A 305 17.50 -13.54 10.70
CA TYR A 305 16.76 -12.66 11.59
C TYR A 305 15.30 -13.08 11.66
N LYS A 306 14.71 -13.03 12.85
CA LYS A 306 13.29 -13.31 13.04
C LYS A 306 12.48 -12.04 12.83
N PHE A 307 11.30 -12.20 12.23
CA PHE A 307 10.30 -11.14 12.17
C PHE A 307 8.93 -11.66 12.62
N GLY A 308 8.10 -10.76 13.13
CA GLY A 308 6.77 -11.08 13.65
C GLY A 308 5.79 -9.93 13.46
N ARG A 309 4.51 -10.25 13.35
CA ARG A 309 3.40 -9.31 13.32
C ARG A 309 3.15 -8.83 14.75
N ASP A 310 3.26 -7.53 14.93
CA ASP A 310 2.87 -6.80 16.13
C ASP A 310 1.45 -6.19 15.91
N PRO A 311 0.69 -5.72 16.92
CA PRO A 311 -0.58 -5.02 16.71
C PRO A 311 -0.45 -3.78 15.81
N GLY A 312 0.78 -3.29 15.58
CA GLY A 312 1.10 -2.25 14.61
C GLY A 312 0.93 -2.65 13.13
N ARG A 313 1.24 -1.69 12.25
CA ARG A 313 1.14 -1.86 10.78
C ARG A 313 2.35 -2.51 10.14
N PHE A 314 3.44 -2.68 10.88
CA PHE A 314 4.73 -3.14 10.38
C PHE A 314 5.16 -4.40 11.11
N TYR A 315 6.00 -5.21 10.46
CA TYR A 315 6.67 -6.31 11.14
C TYR A 315 7.74 -5.80 12.10
N GLU A 316 7.82 -6.42 13.27
CA GLU A 316 8.93 -6.26 14.20
C GLU A 316 10.13 -7.14 13.83
N GLY A 317 11.30 -6.81 14.37
CA GLY A 317 12.55 -7.58 14.18
C GLY A 317 13.32 -7.28 12.90
N LEU A 318 12.67 -6.63 11.92
CA LEU A 318 13.33 -6.23 10.67
C LEU A 318 14.32 -5.08 10.84
N ASP A 319 14.21 -4.31 11.91
CA ASP A 319 15.10 -3.18 12.14
C ASP A 319 16.49 -3.59 12.69
N GLY A 320 16.64 -4.84 13.11
CA GLY A 320 17.92 -5.46 13.39
C GLY A 320 18.71 -5.84 12.13
N LEU A 321 18.09 -5.81 10.95
CA LEU A 321 18.77 -6.14 9.69
C LEU A 321 19.83 -5.09 9.34
N PRO A 322 21.02 -5.51 8.87
CA PRO A 322 22.05 -4.58 8.43
C PRO A 322 21.57 -3.76 7.23
N PHE A 323 21.71 -2.45 7.33
CA PHE A 323 21.43 -1.51 6.26
C PHE A 323 22.73 -1.05 5.61
N GLN A 324 22.83 -1.21 4.28
CA GLN A 324 23.96 -0.72 3.49
C GLN A 324 23.49 0.40 2.55
N PRO A 325 24.08 1.60 2.58
CA PRO A 325 23.66 2.72 1.72
C PRO A 325 23.69 2.42 0.21
N SER A 326 24.57 1.52 -0.22
CA SER A 326 24.61 1.04 -1.62
C SER A 326 23.31 0.39 -2.07
N GLN A 327 22.54 -0.20 -1.15
CA GLN A 327 21.24 -0.84 -1.42
C GLN A 327 20.17 0.18 -1.84
N LEU A 328 20.33 1.46 -1.50
CA LEU A 328 19.45 2.52 -2.02
C LEU A 328 19.52 2.62 -3.55
N VAL A 329 20.68 2.27 -4.11
CA VAL A 329 21.03 2.38 -5.53
C VAL A 329 20.84 1.06 -6.27
N SER A 330 21.31 -0.04 -5.69
CA SER A 330 21.24 -1.36 -6.31
C SER A 330 19.90 -2.06 -6.09
N GLY A 331 19.11 -1.58 -5.13
CA GLY A 331 17.99 -2.33 -4.57
C GLY A 331 18.46 -3.32 -3.51
N ALA A 332 17.50 -3.92 -2.83
CA ALA A 332 17.74 -5.05 -1.92
C ALA A 332 16.70 -6.13 -2.16
N VAL A 333 17.14 -7.39 -2.18
CA VAL A 333 16.29 -8.57 -2.19
C VAL A 333 16.79 -9.50 -1.09
N LEU A 334 16.00 -9.66 -0.03
CA LEU A 334 16.33 -10.53 1.09
C LEU A 334 15.40 -11.75 1.05
N ALA A 335 15.98 -12.95 1.03
CA ALA A 335 15.21 -14.19 1.06
C ALA A 335 14.70 -14.47 2.48
N GLY A 336 13.52 -15.03 2.60
CA GLY A 336 12.96 -15.41 3.89
C GLY A 336 12.03 -16.62 3.81
N ARG A 337 11.62 -17.10 4.97
CA ARG A 337 10.64 -18.17 5.13
C ARG A 337 9.63 -17.80 6.20
N THR A 338 8.35 -18.00 5.93
CA THR A 338 7.31 -17.87 6.97
C THR A 338 7.41 -19.00 7.98
N SER A 339 6.78 -18.85 9.15
CA SER A 339 6.63 -19.92 10.14
C SER A 339 5.95 -21.19 9.60
N SER A 340 5.10 -21.08 8.56
CA SER A 340 4.52 -22.22 7.85
C SER A 340 5.45 -22.89 6.82
N GLY A 341 6.68 -22.39 6.67
CA GLY A 341 7.68 -22.89 5.72
C GLY A 341 7.59 -22.33 4.30
N ALA A 342 6.62 -21.47 3.98
CA ALA A 342 6.52 -20.85 2.66
C ALA A 342 7.67 -19.86 2.39
N GLU A 343 8.21 -19.89 1.17
CA GLU A 343 9.26 -18.95 0.75
C GLU A 343 8.71 -17.55 0.48
N ILE A 344 9.41 -16.55 1.00
CA ILE A 344 9.09 -15.13 0.84
C ILE A 344 10.34 -14.34 0.46
N ALA A 345 10.14 -13.17 -0.14
CA ALA A 345 11.20 -12.23 -0.45
C ALA A 345 10.83 -10.84 0.08
N PHE A 346 11.79 -10.17 0.72
CA PHE A 346 11.67 -8.78 1.14
C PHE A 346 12.42 -7.90 0.14
N ILE A 347 11.73 -6.99 -0.53
CA ILE A 347 12.26 -6.29 -1.71
C ILE A 347 12.19 -4.77 -1.54
N TYR A 348 13.34 -4.12 -1.66
CA TYR A 348 13.48 -2.68 -1.80
C TYR A 348 13.79 -2.33 -3.26
N GLN A 349 12.97 -1.48 -3.87
CA GLN A 349 13.20 -0.98 -5.22
C GLN A 349 14.14 0.22 -5.17
N PRO A 350 15.23 0.22 -5.97
CA PRO A 350 16.14 1.35 -6.01
C PRO A 350 15.46 2.60 -6.56
N SER A 351 15.82 3.75 -6.01
CA SER A 351 15.30 5.06 -6.41
C SER A 351 16.40 6.09 -6.24
N ASP A 352 16.41 7.15 -7.05
CA ASP A 352 17.30 8.30 -6.84
C ASP A 352 16.72 9.31 -5.83
N ILE A 353 15.44 9.15 -5.49
CA ILE A 353 14.69 10.04 -4.59
C ILE A 353 13.80 9.20 -3.67
N VAL A 354 13.97 9.36 -2.37
CA VAL A 354 13.21 8.62 -1.36
C VAL A 354 12.48 9.61 -0.48
N PHE A 355 11.15 9.57 -0.53
CA PHE A 355 10.29 10.37 0.34
C PHE A 355 10.08 9.64 1.65
N PHE A 356 10.16 10.36 2.77
CA PHE A 356 9.89 9.85 4.10
C PHE A 356 8.77 10.65 4.73
N ARG A 357 7.91 9.92 5.44
CA ARG A 357 6.88 10.51 6.30
C ARG A 357 7.10 10.06 7.73
N GLN A 358 6.80 10.93 8.68
CA GLN A 358 6.77 10.56 10.07
C GLN A 358 5.64 9.55 10.30
N ASP A 359 6.04 8.35 10.68
CA ASP A 359 5.24 7.27 11.21
C ASP A 359 5.29 7.36 12.75
N PRO A 360 4.15 7.15 13.44
CA PRO A 360 4.13 7.21 14.88
C PRO A 360 5.12 6.20 15.49
N ASP A 361 5.09 4.94 15.07
CA ASP A 361 5.78 3.84 15.76
C ASP A 361 7.25 3.73 15.35
N LEU A 362 7.54 4.01 14.07
CA LEU A 362 8.85 3.73 13.48
C LEU A 362 9.70 4.98 13.19
N GLY A 363 9.22 6.18 13.50
CA GLY A 363 9.91 7.42 13.13
C GLY A 363 9.73 7.72 11.65
N TRP A 364 10.78 8.09 10.91
CA TRP A 364 10.61 8.44 9.48
C TRP A 364 10.65 7.18 8.60
N VAL A 365 9.55 6.85 7.93
CA VAL A 365 9.47 5.66 7.06
C VAL A 365 9.29 6.09 5.61
N SER A 366 9.98 5.41 4.69
CA SER A 366 9.89 5.73 3.27
C SER A 366 8.49 5.46 2.72
N ARG A 367 8.05 6.32 1.82
CA ARG A 367 6.78 6.26 1.11
C ARG A 367 7.05 6.29 -0.38
N ASP A 368 6.15 5.69 -1.14
CA ASP A 368 6.27 5.66 -2.59
C ASP A 368 6.12 7.05 -3.19
N ASN A 369 5.18 7.83 -2.64
CA ASN A 369 4.72 9.05 -3.27
C ASN A 369 4.70 10.18 -2.23
N PRO A 370 5.11 11.40 -2.60
CA PRO A 370 4.86 12.57 -1.77
C PRO A 370 3.36 12.90 -1.72
N GLU A 371 2.90 13.38 -0.57
CA GLU A 371 1.53 13.82 -0.33
C GLU A 371 1.47 15.34 -0.13
N ALA A 372 0.52 16.01 -0.78
CA ALA A 372 0.24 17.42 -0.53
C ALA A 372 -0.19 17.65 0.93
N PHE A 373 0.11 18.84 1.46
CA PHE A 373 -0.22 19.27 2.83
C PHE A 373 0.36 18.41 3.95
N LYS A 374 1.29 17.51 3.64
CA LYS A 374 2.05 16.73 4.61
C LYS A 374 3.51 17.15 4.57
N GLN A 375 4.12 17.16 5.74
CA GLN A 375 5.55 17.36 5.85
C GLN A 375 6.27 16.06 5.54
N HIS A 376 7.23 16.16 4.63
CA HIS A 376 8.11 15.09 4.21
C HIS A 376 9.55 15.42 4.58
N MET A 377 10.33 14.36 4.71
CA MET A 377 11.77 14.43 4.61
C MET A 377 12.16 13.71 3.33
N VAL A 378 13.08 14.25 2.55
CA VAL A 378 13.41 13.70 1.23
C VAL A 378 14.89 13.43 1.13
N LEU A 379 15.26 12.19 0.84
CA LEU A 379 16.63 11.81 0.54
C LEU A 379 16.80 11.79 -0.97
N VAL A 380 17.79 12.52 -1.48
CA VAL A 380 18.00 12.76 -2.91
C VAL A 380 19.45 12.45 -3.24
N ARG A 381 19.68 11.68 -4.29
CA ARG A 381 21.04 11.43 -4.76
C ARG A 381 21.68 12.74 -5.24
N ASP A 382 22.94 12.98 -4.92
CA ASP A 382 23.59 14.29 -5.16
C ASP A 382 23.52 14.75 -6.62
N ARG A 383 23.62 13.81 -7.58
CA ARG A 383 23.48 14.11 -9.01
C ARG A 383 22.11 14.69 -9.40
N ALA A 384 21.06 14.38 -8.65
CA ALA A 384 19.68 14.81 -8.89
C ALA A 384 19.29 16.05 -8.05
N VAL A 385 20.14 16.50 -7.12
CA VAL A 385 19.86 17.65 -6.24
C VAL A 385 19.49 18.93 -7.00
N PRO A 386 20.20 19.34 -8.07
CA PRO A 386 19.86 20.57 -8.78
C PRO A 386 18.46 20.52 -9.41
N GLU A 387 18.12 19.40 -10.03
CA GLU A 387 16.85 19.17 -10.71
C GLU A 387 15.68 19.08 -9.71
N VAL A 388 15.87 18.35 -8.61
CA VAL A 388 14.87 18.23 -7.53
C VAL A 388 14.64 19.57 -6.84
N THR A 389 15.70 20.33 -6.57
CA THR A 389 15.60 21.68 -5.97
C THR A 389 14.78 22.61 -6.86
N SER A 390 15.03 22.59 -8.17
CA SER A 390 14.24 23.34 -9.15
C SER A 390 12.78 22.93 -9.12
N THR A 391 12.53 21.62 -9.16
CA THR A 391 11.17 21.05 -9.17
C THR A 391 10.40 21.35 -7.88
N PHE A 392 11.06 21.35 -6.72
CA PHE A 392 10.45 21.75 -5.45
C PHE A 392 10.04 23.23 -5.43
N ARG A 393 10.87 24.13 -5.97
CA ARG A 393 10.51 25.55 -6.08
C ARG A 393 9.30 25.74 -6.98
N GLU A 394 9.28 25.05 -8.12
CA GLU A 394 8.13 25.06 -9.03
C GLU A 394 6.86 24.50 -8.38
N ALA A 395 7.01 23.49 -7.52
CA ALA A 395 5.93 22.90 -6.72
C ALA A 395 5.47 23.80 -5.54
N GLY A 396 6.03 25.00 -5.38
CA GLY A 396 5.64 25.97 -4.35
C GLY A 396 6.37 25.80 -3.01
N VAL A 397 7.47 25.03 -2.95
CA VAL A 397 8.31 24.95 -1.75
C VAL A 397 9.23 26.17 -1.71
N ALA A 398 9.06 27.01 -0.70
CA ALA A 398 9.94 28.17 -0.47
C ALA A 398 11.32 27.70 0.01
N GLU A 399 12.37 28.09 -0.70
CA GLU A 399 13.78 27.82 -0.37
C GLU A 399 14.07 26.39 0.17
N PRO A 400 13.96 25.36 -0.67
CA PRO A 400 14.29 23.99 -0.26
C PRO A 400 15.78 23.90 0.14
N LYS A 401 16.02 23.72 1.45
CA LYS A 401 17.36 23.53 2.02
C LYS A 401 17.67 22.04 2.11
N HIS A 402 18.94 21.70 1.94
CA HIS A 402 19.44 20.34 2.12
C HIS A 402 20.78 20.35 2.86
N THR A 403 21.14 19.18 3.37
CA THR A 403 22.44 18.88 3.99
C THR A 403 22.91 17.52 3.48
N GLU A 404 24.20 17.23 3.55
CA GLU A 404 24.72 15.91 3.20
C GLU A 404 24.19 14.84 4.17
N ALA A 405 23.78 13.69 3.66
CA ALA A 405 23.32 12.58 4.47
C ALA A 405 24.53 11.84 5.06
N THR A 406 24.83 12.10 6.33
CA THR A 406 26.00 11.52 7.01
C THR A 406 26.05 9.99 7.04
N PHE A 407 24.89 9.33 6.92
CA PHE A 407 24.78 7.87 6.88
C PHE A 407 24.88 7.27 5.46
N ALA A 408 24.88 8.11 4.41
CA ALA A 408 24.84 7.67 3.01
C ALA A 408 25.60 8.64 2.11
N SER A 409 26.89 8.39 1.90
CA SER A 409 27.72 9.23 1.00
C SER A 409 27.15 9.23 -0.44
N GLY A 410 27.15 10.40 -1.07
CA GLY A 410 26.53 10.62 -2.39
C GLY A 410 25.04 10.94 -2.34
N TRP A 411 24.50 11.21 -1.14
CA TRP A 411 23.11 11.58 -0.92
C TRP A 411 22.98 12.83 -0.07
N SER A 412 21.96 13.61 -0.38
CA SER A 412 21.56 14.83 0.32
C SER A 412 20.18 14.68 0.93
N LEU A 413 20.02 15.14 2.16
CA LEU A 413 18.78 15.12 2.92
C LEU A 413 18.13 16.51 2.92
N PHE A 414 16.88 16.58 2.46
CA PHE A 414 16.02 17.74 2.49
C PHE A 414 15.03 17.61 3.67
N PRO A 415 15.26 18.31 4.79
CA PRO A 415 14.32 18.31 5.90
C PRO A 415 13.12 19.24 5.61
N ARG A 416 11.95 18.87 6.15
CA ARG A 416 10.75 19.74 6.22
C ARG A 416 10.21 20.20 4.85
N ILE A 417 10.13 19.30 3.88
CA ILE A 417 9.51 19.57 2.59
C ILE A 417 8.00 19.42 2.71
N SER A 418 7.27 20.51 2.48
CA SER A 418 5.81 20.53 2.52
C SER A 418 5.27 21.19 1.25
N PHE A 419 4.39 20.50 0.54
CA PHE A 419 3.72 21.03 -0.65
C PHE A 419 2.40 21.68 -0.23
N HIS A 420 2.39 23.01 -0.12
CA HIS A 420 1.22 23.79 0.28
C HIS A 420 0.32 24.16 -0.91
N GLU A 421 0.82 24.06 -2.14
CA GLU A 421 0.11 24.42 -3.36
C GLU A 421 -0.04 23.19 -4.29
N GLU A 422 -1.10 22.41 -4.10
CA GLU A 422 -1.31 21.13 -4.79
C GLU A 422 -1.34 21.27 -6.32
N LEU A 423 -1.88 22.37 -6.86
CA LEU A 423 -1.87 22.66 -8.30
C LEU A 423 -0.46 22.85 -8.88
N LYS A 424 0.40 23.58 -8.15
CA LYS A 424 1.80 23.78 -8.55
C LYS A 424 2.58 22.48 -8.46
N PHE A 425 2.36 21.72 -7.38
CA PHE A 425 2.94 20.39 -7.20
C PHE A 425 2.53 19.43 -8.32
N ALA A 426 1.25 19.35 -8.67
CA ALA A 426 0.76 18.49 -9.75
C ALA A 426 1.37 18.88 -11.11
N LYS A 427 1.45 20.18 -11.42
CA LYS A 427 2.10 20.67 -12.65
C LYS A 427 3.59 20.34 -12.70
N ALA A 428 4.31 20.53 -11.59
CA ALA A 428 5.73 20.23 -11.50
C ALA A 428 5.99 18.72 -11.63
N ALA A 429 5.13 17.87 -11.07
CA ALA A 429 5.22 16.42 -11.17
C ALA A 429 4.84 15.87 -12.56
N ALA A 430 3.96 16.57 -13.30
CA ALA A 430 3.47 16.11 -14.60
C ALA A 430 4.46 16.31 -15.76
N ARG A 431 5.55 17.09 -15.57
CA ARG A 431 6.53 17.33 -16.64
C ARG A 431 7.26 16.04 -17.02
N GLU A 432 7.54 15.89 -18.30
CA GLU A 432 8.08 14.64 -18.84
C GLU A 432 9.40 14.21 -18.18
N GLN A 433 10.26 15.19 -17.90
CA GLN A 433 11.57 15.04 -17.26
C GLN A 433 11.53 15.27 -15.75
N SER A 434 10.36 15.41 -15.11
CA SER A 434 10.31 15.74 -13.69
C SER A 434 10.87 14.60 -12.83
N PRO A 435 11.82 14.87 -11.92
CA PRO A 435 12.30 13.87 -10.97
C PRO A 435 11.21 13.40 -9.99
N LEU A 436 10.14 14.20 -9.80
CA LEU A 436 8.97 13.80 -9.00
C LEU A 436 8.10 12.78 -9.73
N ARG A 437 8.22 12.67 -11.06
CA ARG A 437 7.47 11.70 -11.87
C ARG A 437 7.98 10.27 -11.68
N THR A 438 9.30 10.12 -11.48
CA THR A 438 9.98 8.85 -11.19
C THR A 438 9.79 8.40 -9.75
N ALA A 439 9.68 9.33 -8.80
CA ALA A 439 9.29 9.05 -7.42
C ALA A 439 7.78 8.80 -7.26
N GLY A 440 7.18 8.23 -8.29
CA GLY A 440 5.84 7.70 -8.24
C GLY A 440 4.75 8.70 -7.89
N VAL A 441 4.83 10.02 -8.11
CA VAL A 441 3.68 10.92 -7.82
C VAL A 441 2.43 10.39 -8.52
N GLN A 442 1.65 9.62 -7.76
CA GLN A 442 0.50 8.92 -8.27
C GLN A 442 -0.56 9.99 -8.40
N SER A 443 -0.70 10.47 -9.63
CA SER A 443 -1.90 11.16 -10.07
C SER A 443 -3.08 10.18 -10.26
N PHE A 444 -3.08 9.06 -9.53
CA PHE A 444 -4.25 8.24 -9.32
C PHE A 444 -4.88 8.71 -8.01
N ALA A 445 -5.51 9.88 -8.03
CA ALA A 445 -6.30 10.30 -6.89
C ALA A 445 -7.58 9.46 -6.86
N LYS A 446 -7.45 8.19 -6.44
CA LYS A 446 -8.57 7.37 -5.97
C LYS A 446 -9.33 8.24 -4.96
N PRO A 447 -10.67 8.29 -5.05
CA PRO A 447 -11.46 8.98 -4.05
C PRO A 447 -11.01 8.53 -2.66
N ARG A 448 -10.67 9.45 -1.77
CA ARG A 448 -10.16 9.11 -0.44
C ARG A 448 -10.69 10.06 0.63
N LEU A 449 -10.79 9.53 1.84
CA LEU A 449 -11.15 10.30 3.02
C LEU A 449 -9.92 11.04 3.55
N VAL A 450 -10.03 12.36 3.67
CA VAL A 450 -8.96 13.26 4.15
C VAL A 450 -9.47 14.11 5.31
N GLY A 451 -8.57 14.62 6.14
CA GLY A 451 -8.97 15.40 7.32
C GLY A 451 -9.74 14.57 8.35
N GLY A 452 -10.63 15.23 9.09
CA GLY A 452 -11.41 14.66 10.19
C GLY A 452 -10.61 14.40 11.48
N LEU A 453 -11.32 14.26 12.59
CA LEU A 453 -10.79 13.88 13.90
C LEU A 453 -10.79 12.35 14.03
N LYS A 454 -9.73 11.73 13.49
CA LYS A 454 -9.58 10.28 13.48
C LYS A 454 -9.20 9.73 14.85
N LEU A 455 -9.91 8.70 15.31
CA LEU A 455 -9.52 7.92 16.49
C LEU A 455 -8.39 6.93 16.12
N ARG A 456 -7.59 6.51 17.11
CA ARG A 456 -6.33 5.79 16.93
C ARG A 456 -6.44 4.63 15.93
N GLN A 457 -5.50 4.54 14.99
CA GLN A 457 -5.59 3.64 13.81
C GLN A 457 -5.56 2.14 14.16
N GLY A 458 -5.17 1.77 15.38
CA GLY A 458 -5.20 0.39 15.89
C GLY A 458 -6.57 -0.08 16.40
N LEU A 459 -7.54 0.83 16.60
CA LEU A 459 -8.90 0.46 17.04
C LEU A 459 -9.80 0.04 15.87
N ALA A 460 -9.73 0.79 14.76
CA ALA A 460 -10.38 0.47 13.50
C ALA A 460 -9.83 1.35 12.36
N GLN A 461 -9.88 0.84 11.12
CA GLN A 461 -9.58 1.67 9.95
C GLN A 461 -10.73 2.68 9.73
N ASN A 462 -10.40 3.98 9.65
CA ASN A 462 -11.34 5.07 9.31
C ASN A 462 -12.45 5.31 10.35
N LEU A 463 -12.08 5.25 11.64
CA LEU A 463 -12.94 5.65 12.76
C LEU A 463 -12.74 7.14 13.11
N TYR A 464 -13.82 7.91 13.20
CA TYR A 464 -13.78 9.36 13.44
C TYR A 464 -14.77 9.78 14.52
N LEU A 465 -14.49 10.91 15.17
CA LEU A 465 -15.44 11.55 16.08
C LEU A 465 -16.62 12.17 15.33
N ALA A 466 -17.83 12.00 15.88
CA ALA A 466 -18.99 12.77 15.46
C ALA A 466 -18.72 14.28 15.62
N GLY A 467 -19.00 15.06 14.58
CA GLY A 467 -18.63 16.49 14.49
C GLY A 467 -17.20 16.75 13.97
N GLY A 468 -16.39 15.71 13.81
CA GLY A 468 -15.07 15.74 13.16
C GLY A 468 -14.99 14.79 11.98
N GLN A 469 -16.03 14.75 11.14
CA GLN A 469 -16.10 13.87 9.97
C GLN A 469 -14.94 14.13 9.00
N PRO A 470 -14.49 13.10 8.24
CA PRO A 470 -13.54 13.30 7.16
C PRO A 470 -14.21 14.05 5.98
N ASP A 471 -13.39 14.68 5.14
CA ASP A 471 -13.78 15.19 3.84
C ASP A 471 -13.45 14.18 2.75
N LEU A 472 -14.12 14.28 1.60
CA LEU A 472 -13.88 13.44 0.45
C LEU A 472 -13.01 14.17 -0.58
N LEU A 473 -11.80 13.68 -0.83
CA LEU A 473 -10.97 14.14 -1.94
C LEU A 473 -11.22 13.27 -3.16
N VAL A 474 -11.62 13.88 -4.29
CA VAL A 474 -11.81 13.23 -5.59
C VAL A 474 -10.88 13.86 -6.62
N ASP A 475 -10.35 13.05 -7.55
CA ASP A 475 -9.40 13.38 -8.61
C ASP A 475 -9.26 14.88 -8.99
N MET A 476 -8.02 15.38 -8.89
CA MET A 476 -7.63 16.78 -9.08
C MET A 476 -7.07 17.07 -10.48
N GLN A 477 -6.88 16.05 -11.35
CA GLN A 477 -6.23 16.25 -12.65
C GLN A 477 -7.13 16.88 -13.72
N ALA A 478 -8.45 16.80 -13.58
CA ALA A 478 -9.35 17.42 -14.52
C ALA A 478 -9.38 18.94 -14.27
N HIS A 479 -8.80 19.72 -15.18
CA HIS A 479 -8.99 21.18 -15.27
C HIS A 479 -10.46 21.57 -15.58
N SER A 480 -11.40 20.65 -15.41
CA SER A 480 -12.83 20.86 -15.56
C SER A 480 -13.51 20.54 -14.23
N GLN A 481 -14.29 21.49 -13.74
CA GLN A 481 -15.35 21.18 -12.79
C GLN A 481 -16.13 19.99 -13.35
N ARG A 482 -16.08 18.86 -12.66
CA ARG A 482 -16.81 17.66 -13.04
C ARG A 482 -17.83 17.37 -11.97
N LEU A 483 -19.03 17.02 -12.42
CA LEU A 483 -20.05 16.47 -11.55
C LEU A 483 -19.69 15.02 -11.21
N VAL A 484 -19.52 14.77 -9.91
CA VAL A 484 -19.30 13.44 -9.34
C VAL A 484 -20.54 13.04 -8.58
N ARG A 485 -21.02 11.83 -8.85
CA ARG A 485 -22.17 11.25 -8.15
C ARG A 485 -21.67 10.52 -6.91
N LEU A 486 -22.14 10.96 -5.75
CA LEU A 486 -21.94 10.32 -4.45
C LEU A 486 -23.15 9.44 -4.15
N GLY A 487 -22.94 8.17 -3.79
CA GLY A 487 -24.01 7.29 -3.27
C GLY A 487 -23.75 6.94 -1.80
N PHE A 488 -24.76 7.02 -0.94
CA PHE A 488 -24.57 6.90 0.52
C PHE A 488 -24.90 5.50 1.09
N GLY A 489 -24.98 4.47 0.24
CA GLY A 489 -25.27 3.08 0.64
C GLY A 489 -26.72 2.81 1.08
N ASP A 490 -27.44 3.83 1.53
CA ASP A 490 -28.86 3.81 1.93
C ASP A 490 -29.83 4.12 0.77
N GLY A 491 -29.32 4.11 -0.47
CA GLY A 491 -30.08 4.44 -1.68
C GLY A 491 -30.11 5.94 -2.00
N ARG A 492 -29.64 6.83 -1.11
CA ARG A 492 -29.49 8.25 -1.44
C ARG A 492 -28.29 8.48 -2.35
N ALA A 493 -28.41 9.47 -3.23
CA ALA A 493 -27.30 9.94 -4.03
C ALA A 493 -27.31 11.47 -4.15
N ALA A 494 -26.12 12.08 -4.09
CA ALA A 494 -25.89 13.49 -4.34
C ALA A 494 -25.00 13.65 -5.58
N THR A 495 -25.10 14.80 -6.25
CA THR A 495 -24.18 15.15 -7.34
C THR A 495 -23.43 16.40 -6.93
N VAL A 496 -22.11 16.29 -6.81
CA VAL A 496 -21.24 17.35 -6.29
C VAL A 496 -20.23 17.75 -7.36
N SER A 497 -19.95 19.05 -7.48
CA SER A 497 -18.94 19.55 -8.40
C SER A 497 -17.55 19.45 -7.78
N THR A 498 -16.59 18.84 -8.49
CA THR A 498 -15.19 18.82 -8.07
C THR A 498 -14.51 20.14 -8.44
N GLY A 499 -14.08 20.91 -7.43
CA GLY A 499 -13.49 22.23 -7.60
C GLY A 499 -11.98 22.30 -7.32
N GLY A 500 -11.30 21.16 -7.18
CA GLY A 500 -9.92 21.13 -6.72
C GLY A 500 -9.75 21.25 -5.20
N PHE A 501 -10.83 21.05 -4.42
CA PHE A 501 -10.83 21.04 -2.96
C PHE A 501 -11.56 19.79 -2.44
N PRO A 502 -11.21 19.27 -1.25
CA PRO A 502 -11.98 18.21 -0.60
C PRO A 502 -13.45 18.61 -0.45
N ILE A 503 -14.34 17.70 -0.80
CA ILE A 503 -15.79 17.82 -0.64
C ILE A 503 -16.11 17.57 0.84
N PRO A 504 -16.64 18.54 1.59
CA PRO A 504 -16.96 18.34 2.99
C PRO A 504 -18.12 17.37 3.16
N LEU A 505 -17.90 16.23 3.81
CA LEU A 505 -18.97 15.26 4.08
C LEU A 505 -19.87 15.71 5.24
N THR A 506 -19.42 16.70 6.01
CA THR A 506 -20.19 17.36 7.09
C THR A 506 -21.47 18.03 6.59
N HIS A 507 -21.46 18.57 5.38
CA HIS A 507 -22.57 19.32 4.79
C HIS A 507 -23.50 18.46 3.91
N GLU A 508 -23.00 17.32 3.41
CA GLU A 508 -23.68 16.46 2.42
C GLU A 508 -24.47 15.29 3.05
N ALA A 509 -25.05 15.50 4.24
CA ALA A 509 -25.98 14.59 4.92
C ALA A 509 -25.39 13.28 5.51
N VAL A 510 -24.12 13.30 5.93
CA VAL A 510 -23.51 12.28 6.80
C VAL A 510 -23.42 12.80 8.25
N SER A 511 -24.56 12.78 8.95
CA SER A 511 -24.69 13.38 10.29
C SER A 511 -24.95 12.38 11.42
N GLY A 512 -25.15 11.09 11.13
CA GLY A 512 -25.45 10.06 12.12
C GLY A 512 -24.20 9.38 12.69
N VAL A 513 -24.22 9.01 13.97
CA VAL A 513 -23.27 8.05 14.56
C VAL A 513 -23.47 6.67 13.90
N GLY A 514 -22.39 5.93 13.70
CA GLY A 514 -22.39 4.61 13.07
C GLY A 514 -21.60 4.55 11.77
N ARG A 515 -21.72 3.41 11.06
CA ARG A 515 -20.96 3.12 9.84
C ARG A 515 -21.61 3.75 8.61
N HIS A 516 -20.79 4.44 7.81
CA HIS A 516 -21.18 5.10 6.58
C HIS A 516 -20.47 4.48 5.38
N HIS A 517 -21.21 4.35 4.28
CA HIS A 517 -20.70 3.85 3.01
C HIS A 517 -20.89 4.90 1.91
N LEU A 518 -19.85 5.14 1.13
CA LEU A 518 -19.80 6.13 0.06
C LEU A 518 -19.37 5.46 -1.24
N MET A 519 -20.18 5.61 -2.29
CA MET A 519 -19.86 5.21 -3.65
C MET A 519 -19.46 6.44 -4.46
N VAL A 520 -18.25 6.44 -5.02
CA VAL A 520 -17.69 7.58 -5.77
C VAL A 520 -16.97 7.04 -7.00
N ASP A 521 -17.41 7.39 -8.21
CA ASP A 521 -16.79 6.94 -9.46
C ASP A 521 -16.59 5.41 -9.56
N GLY A 522 -17.50 4.64 -8.93
CA GLY A 522 -17.44 3.17 -8.88
C GLY A 522 -16.58 2.59 -7.76
N PHE A 523 -15.91 3.43 -6.97
CA PHE A 523 -15.17 3.06 -5.76
C PHE A 523 -16.07 3.08 -4.53
N SER A 524 -15.88 2.12 -3.61
CA SER A 524 -16.57 2.06 -2.32
C SER A 524 -15.63 2.52 -1.20
N LEU A 525 -16.03 3.53 -0.44
CA LEU A 525 -15.36 4.03 0.74
C LEU A 525 -16.25 3.80 1.96
N SER A 526 -15.64 3.50 3.11
CA SER A 526 -16.39 3.43 4.37
C SER A 526 -15.62 4.09 5.50
N PHE A 527 -16.37 4.72 6.39
CA PHE A 527 -15.89 5.25 7.67
C PHE A 527 -16.95 5.09 8.74
N GLU A 528 -16.53 5.19 9.99
CA GLU A 528 -17.42 5.07 11.14
C GLU A 528 -17.33 6.34 11.99
N LEU A 529 -18.49 6.85 12.40
CA LEU A 529 -18.60 7.99 13.31
C LEU A 529 -18.99 7.48 14.68
N VAL A 530 -18.25 7.89 15.71
CA VAL A 530 -18.58 7.60 17.10
C VAL A 530 -18.71 8.88 17.90
N GLU A 531 -19.66 8.89 18.82
CA GLU A 531 -19.85 9.98 19.78
C GLU A 531 -19.09 9.59 21.06
N VAL A 532 -18.05 10.36 21.42
CA VAL A 532 -17.20 10.04 22.58
C VAL A 532 -17.60 10.85 23.82
N LEU A 533 -18.67 11.64 23.75
CA LEU A 533 -19.14 12.48 24.87
C LEU A 533 -20.37 11.95 25.61
N ALA A 534 -20.72 10.66 25.48
CA ALA A 534 -21.90 10.10 26.15
C ALA A 534 -21.61 9.03 27.22
N ASP A 535 -20.34 8.81 27.60
CA ASP A 535 -20.03 7.91 28.72
C ASP A 535 -19.79 8.72 30.00
N GLY A 536 -20.90 9.11 30.64
CA GLY A 536 -20.96 9.54 32.03
C GLY A 536 -20.45 10.96 32.31
N GLU A 537 -21.27 11.97 32.02
CA GLU A 537 -21.13 13.24 32.74
C GLU A 537 -21.36 12.97 34.25
N VAL A 538 -20.38 13.34 35.07
CA VAL A 538 -20.55 13.33 36.53
C VAL A 538 -21.71 14.27 36.87
N THR A 539 -22.66 13.82 37.68
CA THR A 539 -23.80 14.62 38.14
C THR A 539 -23.31 15.98 38.68
N GLY A 540 -23.70 17.08 38.02
CA GLY A 540 -23.26 18.45 38.36
C GLY A 540 -22.22 19.09 37.44
N THR A 541 -21.82 18.44 36.35
CA THR A 541 -20.93 19.03 35.34
C THR A 541 -21.77 19.73 34.26
N GLY A 542 -21.73 21.06 34.18
CA GLY A 542 -22.44 21.82 33.14
C GLY A 542 -21.59 21.97 31.88
N THR A 543 -22.19 21.70 30.71
CA THR A 543 -21.57 21.84 29.39
C THR A 543 -21.77 23.27 28.85
N VAL A 544 -20.73 23.84 28.21
CA VAL A 544 -20.77 25.18 27.58
C VAL A 544 -21.17 25.04 26.12
N ALA A 545 -22.19 25.77 25.69
CA ALA A 545 -22.55 25.94 24.28
C ALA A 545 -22.33 27.40 23.85
N PHE A 546 -21.88 27.61 22.61
CA PHE A 546 -21.75 28.93 21.99
C PHE A 546 -22.83 29.11 20.92
N PRO A 547 -23.55 30.24 20.87
CA PRO A 547 -24.51 30.50 19.81
C PRO A 547 -23.81 30.85 18.49
N ALA A 548 -24.22 30.18 17.41
CA ALA A 548 -23.96 30.60 16.04
C ALA A 548 -25.30 30.97 15.38
N GLY A 549 -25.60 32.28 15.31
CA GLY A 549 -26.78 32.80 14.60
C GLY A 549 -28.15 32.57 15.28
N GLU A 550 -29.23 32.86 14.54
CA GLU A 550 -30.60 32.99 15.07
C GLU A 550 -31.37 31.67 15.30
N ARG A 551 -30.74 30.49 15.18
CA ARG A 551 -31.34 29.24 15.67
C ARG A 551 -30.31 28.28 16.26
N ALA A 552 -30.17 28.34 17.57
CA ALA A 552 -29.75 27.24 18.42
C ALA A 552 -30.97 26.74 19.19
N GLU A 553 -31.40 25.49 18.98
CA GLU A 553 -32.44 24.88 19.80
C GLU A 553 -31.80 24.10 20.95
N SER A 554 -32.27 24.43 22.15
CA SER A 554 -31.90 23.85 23.43
C SER A 554 -32.59 22.51 23.65
N ARG A 555 -31.84 21.48 24.03
CA ARG A 555 -32.37 20.33 24.79
C ARG A 555 -31.98 20.38 26.27
N ALA A 556 -31.73 21.57 26.81
CA ALA A 556 -31.47 21.78 28.23
C ALA A 556 -32.77 22.11 28.98
N GLY A 557 -33.24 21.19 29.81
CA GLY A 557 -34.26 21.45 30.83
C GLY A 557 -33.71 22.35 31.95
N THR A 558 -34.58 23.19 32.49
CA THR A 558 -34.27 24.34 33.37
C THR A 558 -33.99 23.93 34.82
N VAL A 559 -32.93 24.46 35.43
CA VAL A 559 -32.62 24.35 36.86
C VAL A 559 -32.89 25.70 37.54
N ARG A 560 -33.48 25.71 38.75
CA ARG A 560 -33.98 26.93 39.44
C ARG A 560 -32.99 27.45 40.49
N LEU A 561 -33.15 28.72 40.85
CA LEU A 561 -32.24 29.56 41.65
C LEU A 561 -31.88 29.08 43.09
N GLU A 562 -32.46 27.99 43.57
CA GLU A 562 -32.12 27.40 44.88
C GLU A 562 -30.86 26.52 44.77
N ASP A 563 -30.51 26.15 43.55
CA ASP A 563 -29.38 25.31 43.21
C ASP A 563 -28.08 26.13 43.22
N ARG A 564 -27.32 26.02 44.32
CA ARG A 564 -25.95 26.52 44.45
C ARG A 564 -24.98 25.70 43.56
N ALA A 565 -25.11 25.77 42.24
CA ALA A 565 -24.07 25.27 41.33
C ALA A 565 -24.24 25.80 39.89
N ILE A 566 -23.79 27.03 39.64
CA ILE A 566 -23.19 27.36 38.35
C ILE A 566 -21.68 27.42 38.61
N ARG A 567 -20.91 26.45 38.08
CA ARG A 567 -19.44 26.44 38.16
C ARG A 567 -18.81 26.59 36.79
N GLY A 568 -18.83 27.81 36.25
CA GLY A 568 -17.60 28.37 35.67
C GLY A 568 -16.81 28.95 36.83
N ALA A 569 -15.60 28.48 37.10
CA ALA A 569 -14.83 28.95 38.24
C ALA A 569 -14.39 30.41 38.03
N LEU A 570 -14.99 31.34 38.78
CA LEU A 570 -14.42 32.66 38.97
C LEU A 570 -13.25 32.48 39.97
N LEU A 571 -12.02 32.39 39.45
CA LEU A 571 -10.82 32.39 40.29
C LEU A 571 -10.77 33.72 41.05
N PRO A 572 -10.76 33.72 42.40
CA PRO A 572 -10.41 34.91 43.17
C PRO A 572 -9.12 35.52 42.62
N LYS A 573 -8.97 36.85 42.66
CA LYS A 573 -7.69 37.52 42.29
C LYS A 573 -6.48 36.97 43.08
N GLU A 574 -6.76 36.33 44.22
CA GLU A 574 -5.80 35.73 45.14
C GLU A 574 -5.67 34.21 44.99
N ALA A 575 -6.47 33.57 44.13
CA ALA A 575 -6.38 32.12 43.94
C ALA A 575 -5.16 31.78 43.10
N GLU A 576 -4.34 30.86 43.63
CA GLU A 576 -3.19 30.35 42.91
C GLU A 576 -3.63 29.75 41.57
N PRO A 577 -2.91 30.05 40.46
CA PRO A 577 -3.24 29.48 39.17
C PRO A 577 -3.18 27.96 39.25
N THR A 578 -4.28 27.29 38.90
CA THR A 578 -4.30 25.83 38.77
C THR A 578 -3.20 25.40 37.79
N PRO A 579 -2.37 24.41 38.16
CA PRO A 579 -1.26 23.97 37.32
C PRO A 579 -1.78 23.59 35.94
N ARG A 580 -1.21 24.20 34.88
CA ARG A 580 -1.55 23.84 33.51
C ARG A 580 -0.90 22.49 33.19
N PRO A 581 -1.66 21.48 32.72
CA PRO A 581 -1.08 20.26 32.21
C PRO A 581 -0.10 20.58 31.08
N LEU A 582 1.06 19.92 31.10
CA LEU A 582 2.10 20.06 30.08
C LEU A 582 2.14 18.78 29.26
N LEU A 583 2.22 18.91 27.95
CA LEU A 583 2.43 17.76 27.07
C LEU A 583 3.91 17.41 27.01
N SER A 584 4.25 16.20 27.45
CA SER A 584 5.62 15.68 27.48
C SER A 584 5.70 14.29 26.84
N PHE A 585 6.86 13.89 26.30
CA PHE A 585 6.98 12.68 25.48
C PHE A 585 7.02 11.38 26.32
N ARG A 586 6.09 10.44 26.10
CA ARG A 586 5.83 9.31 26.99
C ARG A 586 6.99 8.31 27.15
N ASN A 587 7.74 8.07 26.06
CA ASN A 587 8.87 7.13 26.05
C ASN A 587 10.20 7.77 26.47
N SER A 588 10.19 9.00 27.00
CA SER A 588 11.34 9.48 27.75
C SER A 588 11.20 8.99 29.19
N SER A 589 12.03 8.00 29.54
CA SER A 589 12.38 7.66 30.92
C SER A 589 13.12 8.80 31.65
N ASP A 590 13.38 9.92 30.95
CA ASP A 590 14.24 10.98 31.43
C ASP A 590 13.46 12.31 31.40
N ARG A 591 12.57 12.52 32.39
CA ARG A 591 11.89 13.79 32.63
C ARG A 591 12.04 14.20 34.07
N TYR A 592 12.18 15.49 34.31
CA TYR A 592 12.31 15.97 35.68
C TYR A 592 11.71 17.34 35.84
N LEU A 593 10.85 17.48 36.83
CA LEU A 593 10.37 18.77 37.28
C LEU A 593 11.36 19.30 38.30
N ILE A 594 11.86 20.51 38.05
CA ILE A 594 12.65 21.26 39.01
C ILE A 594 11.85 22.49 39.46
N SER A 595 11.96 22.84 40.74
CA SER A 595 11.33 24.03 41.31
C SER A 595 12.36 25.11 41.62
N PHE A 596 11.88 26.32 41.86
CA PHE A 596 12.69 27.46 42.31
C PHE A 596 13.27 27.30 43.73
N ASP A 597 12.67 26.45 44.56
CA ASP A 597 13.07 26.21 45.95
C ASP A 597 13.94 24.94 46.13
N GLY A 598 14.42 24.35 45.03
CA GLY A 598 15.38 23.24 45.07
C GLY A 598 14.77 21.85 45.17
N ARG A 599 13.45 21.70 44.95
CA ARG A 599 12.79 20.40 44.85
C ARG A 599 12.93 19.86 43.43
N GLY A 600 13.21 18.56 43.34
CA GLY A 600 13.25 17.79 42.10
C GLY A 600 12.28 16.64 42.20
N ILE A 601 11.44 16.44 41.19
CA ILE A 601 10.61 15.22 41.12
C ILE A 601 10.62 14.66 39.70
N GLU A 602 10.73 13.35 39.60
CA GLU A 602 10.37 12.63 38.38
C GLU A 602 8.84 12.56 38.31
N PRO A 603 8.18 13.21 37.33
CA PRO A 603 6.75 13.10 37.20
C PRO A 603 6.39 11.66 36.80
N GLY A 604 5.65 10.97 37.69
CA GLY A 604 5.19 9.61 37.42
C GLY A 604 4.37 9.52 36.12
N ALA A 605 4.29 8.32 35.56
CA ALA A 605 3.45 8.07 34.40
C ALA A 605 1.97 8.36 34.77
N PRO A 606 1.25 9.22 34.03
CA PRO A 606 -0.14 9.51 34.37
C PRO A 606 -0.97 8.22 34.25
N GLU A 607 -1.89 8.03 35.21
CA GLU A 607 -2.85 6.95 35.12
C GLU A 607 -3.68 7.12 33.85
N LEU A 608 -3.84 6.03 33.11
CA LEU A 608 -4.70 6.02 31.93
C LEU A 608 -6.14 6.26 32.36
N PRO A 609 -6.86 7.22 31.74
CA PRO A 609 -8.31 7.27 31.81
C PRO A 609 -8.93 5.89 31.61
N ASP A 610 -9.99 5.58 32.37
CA ASP A 610 -10.64 4.27 32.33
C ASP A 610 -11.18 3.91 30.93
N LEU A 611 -11.45 4.92 30.09
CA LEU A 611 -11.75 4.73 28.67
C LEU A 611 -10.62 3.98 27.96
N TYR A 612 -9.37 4.35 28.19
CA TYR A 612 -8.21 3.69 27.57
C TYR A 612 -8.02 2.28 28.13
N LYS A 613 -8.25 2.05 29.43
CA LYS A 613 -8.22 0.70 30.02
C LYS A 613 -9.31 -0.21 29.42
N ARG A 614 -10.53 0.31 29.21
CA ARG A 614 -11.64 -0.41 28.56
C ARG A 614 -11.38 -0.71 27.08
N LEU A 615 -10.57 0.11 26.42
CA LEU A 615 -10.12 -0.08 25.04
C LEU A 615 -8.86 -0.96 24.95
N SER A 616 -8.43 -1.60 26.05
CA SER A 616 -7.19 -2.38 26.15
C SER A 616 -5.94 -1.60 25.75
N LEU A 617 -5.98 -0.28 25.83
CA LEU A 617 -4.85 0.59 25.55
C LEU A 617 -3.96 0.66 26.79
N THR A 618 -2.66 0.52 26.59
CA THR A 618 -1.65 0.56 27.65
C THR A 618 -0.93 1.90 27.66
N CYS A 619 0.01 2.08 28.60
CA CYS A 619 0.79 3.30 28.65
C CYS A 619 1.64 3.47 27.38
N ASP A 620 2.12 2.39 26.80
CA ASP A 620 3.03 2.40 25.65
C ASP A 620 2.35 2.89 24.35
N ASP A 621 1.03 3.07 24.38
CA ASP A 621 0.22 3.43 23.24
C ASP A 621 0.20 4.92 22.87
N PHE A 622 0.80 5.80 23.66
CA PHE A 622 0.70 7.24 23.50
C PHE A 622 2.08 7.90 23.45
N TYR A 623 2.33 8.76 22.45
CA TYR A 623 3.62 9.49 22.33
C TYR A 623 3.78 10.62 23.32
N TYR A 624 2.67 11.17 23.78
CA TYR A 624 2.65 12.26 24.73
C TYR A 624 1.83 11.83 25.94
N ALA A 625 2.27 12.30 27.09
CA ALA A 625 1.63 12.15 28.37
C ALA A 625 1.47 13.53 28.98
N ASP A 626 0.33 13.76 29.63
CA ASP A 626 0.12 14.96 30.43
C ASP A 626 0.98 14.84 31.69
N VAL A 627 1.89 15.80 31.86
CA VAL A 627 2.60 16.04 33.11
C VAL A 627 1.85 17.15 33.81
N VAL A 628 1.26 16.83 34.96
CA VAL A 628 0.59 17.81 35.81
C VAL A 628 1.56 18.19 36.92
N PRO A 629 2.13 19.42 36.91
CA PRO A 629 2.96 19.88 38.01
C PRO A 629 2.14 19.91 39.31
N PRO A 630 2.76 19.65 40.47
CA PRO A 630 2.08 19.83 41.75
C PRO A 630 1.47 21.24 41.89
N PRO A 631 0.37 21.40 42.65
CA PRO A 631 -0.17 22.73 42.96
C PRO A 631 0.93 23.65 43.52
N GLY A 632 0.97 24.90 43.05
CA GLY A 632 1.97 25.88 43.46
C GLY A 632 3.38 25.70 42.84
N TRP A 633 3.59 24.70 41.96
CA TRP A 633 4.89 24.48 41.33
C TRP A 633 5.32 25.70 40.49
N SER A 634 6.54 26.17 40.72
CA SER A 634 7.17 27.24 39.96
C SER A 634 8.60 26.82 39.63
N GLY A 635 8.95 26.75 38.36
CA GLY A 635 10.24 26.25 37.91
C GLY A 635 10.20 25.76 36.47
N TRP A 636 10.74 24.57 36.20
CA TRP A 636 10.94 24.06 34.85
C TRP A 636 10.68 22.56 34.76
N LEU A 637 10.20 22.10 33.61
CA LEU A 637 10.26 20.70 33.20
C LEU A 637 11.46 20.50 32.29
N ILE A 638 12.32 19.54 32.60
CA ILE A 638 13.45 19.11 31.79
C ILE A 638 13.10 17.78 31.11
N GLU A 639 13.39 17.67 29.80
CA GLU A 639 13.21 16.44 29.01
C GLU A 639 14.53 16.05 28.32
N TRP A 640 15.22 15.00 28.80
CA TRP A 640 16.55 14.59 28.29
C TRP A 640 16.54 13.63 27.12
N GLN A 641 15.44 13.34 26.42
CA GLN A 641 15.55 12.73 25.07
C GLN A 641 15.69 13.78 23.96
N ARG A 642 15.16 14.98 24.16
CA ARG A 642 15.27 16.10 23.22
C ARG A 642 16.11 17.27 23.73
N ILE A 643 16.54 17.26 25.01
CA ILE A 643 17.23 18.39 25.68
C ILE A 643 16.34 19.62 25.49
N ARG A 644 15.16 19.55 26.13
CA ARG A 644 14.15 20.61 26.09
C ARG A 644 13.85 20.99 27.53
N ILE A 645 13.82 22.29 27.78
CA ILE A 645 13.25 22.83 29.01
C ILE A 645 11.94 23.55 28.69
N THR A 646 10.93 23.35 29.54
CA THR A 646 9.63 24.01 29.43
C THR A 646 9.38 24.82 30.71
N PRO A 647 9.20 26.15 30.60
CA PRO A 647 8.95 26.99 31.78
C PRO A 647 7.58 26.70 32.39
N ILE A 648 7.53 26.62 33.72
CA ILE A 648 6.32 26.40 34.50
C ILE A 648 6.23 27.52 35.53
N ALA A 649 5.57 28.62 35.17
CA ALA A 649 5.54 29.84 35.99
C ALA A 649 6.94 30.18 36.57
N PRO A 650 7.98 30.27 35.72
CA PRO A 650 9.37 30.28 36.18
C PRO A 650 9.63 31.49 37.07
N ARG A 651 10.24 31.24 38.23
CA ARG A 651 10.71 32.25 39.19
C ARG A 651 12.21 32.10 39.36
N ARG A 652 12.88 33.18 39.77
CA ARG A 652 14.29 33.12 40.18
C ARG A 652 14.50 32.08 41.29
N PRO A 653 15.57 31.29 41.24
CA PRO A 653 15.82 30.26 42.25
C PRO A 653 16.12 30.91 43.60
N ASP A 654 15.51 30.41 44.67
CA ASP A 654 15.75 30.86 46.03
C ASP A 654 16.98 30.13 46.58
N ARG A 655 18.09 30.86 46.71
CA ARG A 655 19.38 30.30 47.11
C ARG A 655 19.35 29.64 48.49
N GLU A 656 18.70 30.26 49.47
CA GLU A 656 18.66 29.71 50.83
C GLU A 656 17.80 28.44 50.87
N ALA A 657 16.66 28.46 50.18
CA ALA A 657 15.77 27.31 50.08
C ALA A 657 16.43 26.13 49.33
N VAL A 658 17.11 26.40 48.22
CA VAL A 658 17.81 25.37 47.43
C VAL A 658 18.92 24.70 48.24
N LEU A 659 19.73 25.48 48.99
CA LEU A 659 20.81 24.93 49.80
C LEU A 659 20.31 24.09 50.99
N ALA A 660 19.11 24.43 51.51
CA ALA A 660 18.42 23.71 52.56
C ALA A 660 17.60 22.51 52.04
N SER A 661 17.38 22.40 50.73
CA SER A 661 16.61 21.31 50.13
C SER A 661 17.32 19.96 50.30
N PRO A 662 16.60 18.89 50.65
CA PRO A 662 17.15 17.53 50.66
C PRO A 662 17.50 17.03 49.25
N ASP A 663 16.86 17.56 48.20
CA ASP A 663 17.01 17.10 46.80
C ASP A 663 18.06 17.92 46.02
N LYS A 664 18.83 18.77 46.71
CA LYS A 664 19.69 19.80 46.09
C LYS A 664 20.74 19.25 45.12
N GLU A 665 21.31 18.08 45.40
CA GLU A 665 22.33 17.45 44.54
C GLU A 665 21.70 16.95 43.23
N GLU A 666 20.55 16.28 43.32
CA GLU A 666 19.81 15.77 42.15
C GLU A 666 19.22 16.92 41.31
N TRP A 667 18.70 17.96 41.98
CA TRP A 667 18.27 19.21 41.36
C TRP A 667 19.41 19.87 40.58
N ALA A 668 20.61 19.95 41.17
CA ALA A 668 21.78 20.55 40.55
C ALA A 668 22.28 19.75 39.34
N LEU A 669 22.40 18.43 39.48
CA LEU A 669 22.80 17.54 38.38
C LEU A 669 21.82 17.65 37.20
N ALA A 670 20.52 17.65 37.48
CA ALA A 670 19.50 17.75 36.45
C ALA A 670 19.61 19.04 35.62
N ILE A 671 19.88 20.17 36.28
CA ILE A 671 20.08 21.47 35.63
C ILE A 671 21.39 21.51 34.84
N LEU A 672 22.48 20.98 35.40
CA LEU A 672 23.80 21.00 34.75
C LEU A 672 23.79 20.15 33.47
N ASP A 673 23.09 19.02 33.47
CA ASP A 673 22.88 18.19 32.27
C ASP A 673 22.05 18.90 31.19
N ALA A 674 21.27 19.91 31.58
CA ALA A 674 20.42 20.71 30.71
C ALA A 674 20.91 22.16 30.51
N ARG A 675 22.13 22.51 30.97
CA ARG A 675 22.57 23.91 31.07
C ARG A 675 22.54 24.69 29.75
N ASP A 676 22.81 24.01 28.64
CA ASP A 676 22.88 24.59 27.30
C ASP A 676 21.50 24.65 26.59
N CYS A 677 20.41 24.25 27.26
CA CYS A 677 19.08 24.14 26.65
C CYS A 677 18.39 25.49 26.38
N SER A 678 18.79 26.56 27.06
CA SER A 678 18.10 27.85 26.97
C SER A 678 19.02 29.02 27.31
N THR A 679 18.84 30.12 26.59
CA THR A 679 19.48 31.40 26.88
C THR A 679 18.61 32.30 27.78
N ASP A 680 17.52 31.78 28.33
CA ASP A 680 16.62 32.53 29.23
C ASP A 680 17.41 33.01 30.46
N PRO A 681 17.39 34.32 30.80
CA PRO A 681 18.12 34.85 31.95
C PRO A 681 17.77 34.17 33.28
N VAL A 682 16.49 33.81 33.48
CA VAL A 682 16.04 33.12 34.69
C VAL A 682 16.60 31.70 34.73
N TRP A 683 16.67 31.01 33.59
CA TRP A 683 17.31 29.68 33.52
C TRP A 683 18.81 29.75 33.83
N GLN A 684 19.52 30.77 33.36
CA GLN A 684 20.96 30.93 33.63
C GLN A 684 21.26 31.17 35.12
N GLU A 685 20.32 31.76 35.86
CA GLU A 685 20.41 31.85 37.32
C GLU A 685 20.31 30.45 37.99
N TYR A 686 19.47 29.54 37.47
CA TYR A 686 19.42 28.13 37.93
C TYR A 686 20.72 27.41 37.64
N VAL A 687 21.28 27.58 36.43
CA VAL A 687 22.55 26.95 36.03
C VAL A 687 23.71 27.41 36.93
N SER A 688 23.75 28.70 37.24
CA SER A 688 24.79 29.28 38.10
C SER A 688 24.68 28.75 39.52
N LEU A 689 23.47 28.70 40.09
CA LEU A 689 23.26 28.13 41.43
C LEU A 689 23.52 26.62 41.46
N ALA A 690 23.11 25.87 40.43
CA ALA A 690 23.39 24.44 40.33
C ALA A 690 24.90 24.15 40.31
N ALA A 691 25.70 25.01 39.66
CA ALA A 691 27.16 24.88 39.68
C ALA A 691 27.80 25.15 41.06
N GLU A 692 27.13 25.90 41.95
CA GLU A 692 27.57 26.10 43.34
C GLU A 692 27.17 24.94 44.27
N VAL A 693 26.10 24.21 43.93
CA VAL A 693 25.49 23.15 44.73
C VAL A 693 26.06 21.77 44.37
N ALA A 694 26.44 21.56 43.11
CA ALA A 694 27.00 20.29 42.65
C ALA A 694 28.36 19.99 43.33
N PRO A 695 28.61 18.73 43.74
CA PRO A 695 29.84 18.33 44.43
C PRO A 695 31.11 18.40 43.56
#